data_AF-A0AAQ3RD99-F1
#
_entry.id   AF-A0AAQ3RD99-F1
#
_cell.length_a   1.000
_cell.length_b   1.000
_cell.length_c   1.000
_cell.angle_alpha   90.00
_cell.angle_beta   90.00
_cell.angle_gamma   90.00
#
_symmetry.space_group_name_H-M   'P 1'
#
loop_
_entity.id
_entity.type
_entity.pdbx_description
1 polymer ?
#
loop_
_entity_poly.entity_id
_entity_poly.type
_entity_poly.pdbx_seq_one_letter_code
_entity_poly.pdbx_strand_id
1 'polypeptide(L)'
;MRSRSKHFLPLLGDASPESAAHYLKWKNVLRSNEIGWLEGNQVQGQIIFPAAGYVSPAVEAALTLADVKSIALIEITDFHIHNALTSDDDNEVEVLIELSNVSDARSGSITASFTYSAALSGADGEIKLAASSTVKIILGPQSTETLPSRRPAPPHLITVEQSRLYNFMESLEYDFTGHFRSLSILKQKLGKAQCTTQKADTTDAKSLLIHPVDLDASFQSIMLAYSYPGDDKLRNLYLPTSISKIRLNPVTLAQTSSDRALKIDSICHQEDRVTPGVGFSGHVEIYMNGLSHSAIQVDRVLFKPIKSGADFDRNVFYKMHWVPSAPDGHRAASGIPISQNNVHLLWTLNSPARKESPLCHYLNYARRMTRLLRSGKHKCARQSWANDTVEDVRAEVTAKVFEDNSDVKIMFLVGETMPRVFTEETTMLEHFRESGLLDEYYARGFRTMQSSLWLSQATKQITDRSPHLTILDIGAGTGGATKNIRSAIGHYFDSYIFTDISSSFFENAAEIFTPWRELMVFKVCDAEKDPLVQGFVEGTYDVVIGSLVVHTTAELDKTMRNLRKLLKLGGYLVIGEGSSDGPLQSGDGFIFGALTGWWLGIDEGRNLSPFINVPQCDSVLERTGFSGIDTLSPPEFLETFGVILFVAQAVDERLIVVAKINELTSIFKGIAGEIVTFDSLETVDHALIDRKTTVLSLTELDRPAFKEITEKMWYSFRKFFEAERTVLWVTKGRLEDKSFSNMIVGLGRSAVHELDNLRLQFVEDIPDVKYLDAKYLAETLIRYHAKTLEDDNLLYVAEPEMILDSNSTELVPRLAPIMEANERYNSLQRPIPYKVDLSTSIVELEQAEEGFYLRELTRYDINNEIAHAGSTKLRTTNSSSCAIQTIAGHLFLVIGKNKH
;
A
#
# COMPACT_ATOMS: atom_id res chain seq x y z
N MET A 1 -0.63 49.75 -50.27
CA MET A 1 -0.75 48.27 -50.24
C MET A 1 0.37 47.68 -51.09
N ARG A 2 1.31 46.92 -50.51
CA ARG A 2 2.19 46.03 -51.28
C ARG A 2 1.50 44.67 -51.37
N SER A 3 1.49 44.06 -52.55
CA SER A 3 0.88 42.74 -52.77
C SER A 3 1.62 41.65 -51.98
N ARG A 4 0.86 40.78 -51.30
CA ARG A 4 1.39 39.53 -50.71
C ARG A 4 2.01 38.68 -51.83
N SER A 5 3.30 38.34 -51.72
CA SER A 5 4.06 37.60 -52.74
C SER A 5 4.45 36.18 -52.36
N LYS A 6 4.12 35.74 -51.13
CA LYS A 6 4.32 34.37 -50.65
C LYS A 6 2.97 33.78 -50.18
N HIS A 7 2.84 32.47 -50.31
CA HIS A 7 1.68 31.70 -49.89
C HIS A 7 1.68 31.50 -48.36
N PHE A 8 0.50 31.55 -47.74
CA PHE A 8 0.33 31.26 -46.31
C PHE A 8 0.37 29.75 -46.10
N LEU A 9 1.19 29.27 -45.15
CA LEU A 9 1.31 27.86 -44.79
C LEU A 9 0.64 27.63 -43.43
N PRO A 10 -0.41 26.79 -43.31
CA PRO A 10 -1.32 26.78 -42.16
C PRO A 10 -0.67 26.73 -40.77
N LEU A 11 0.39 25.92 -40.59
CA LEU A 11 1.06 25.74 -39.31
C LEU A 11 2.34 26.57 -39.15
N LEU A 12 2.84 27.19 -40.22
CA LEU A 12 4.06 28.01 -40.20
C LEU A 12 3.75 29.51 -40.13
N GLY A 13 2.65 29.97 -40.72
CA GLY A 13 2.18 31.35 -40.68
C GLY A 13 2.77 32.27 -41.76
N ASP A 14 2.68 33.58 -41.52
CA ASP A 14 3.18 34.63 -42.41
C ASP A 14 4.68 34.89 -42.12
N ALA A 15 5.51 34.95 -43.18
CA ALA A 15 6.93 35.24 -43.05
C ALA A 15 7.17 36.71 -42.65
N SER A 16 7.98 36.92 -41.59
CA SER A 16 8.32 38.25 -41.07
C SER A 16 9.13 39.05 -42.09
N PRO A 17 8.87 40.38 -42.25
CA PRO A 17 9.72 41.30 -43.01
C PRO A 17 11.17 41.36 -42.54
N GLU A 18 11.46 40.92 -41.32
CA GLU A 18 12.81 40.86 -40.72
C GLU A 18 13.64 39.68 -41.25
N SER A 19 13.05 38.77 -42.01
CA SER A 19 13.71 37.57 -42.52
C SER A 19 14.83 37.87 -43.54
N ALA A 20 15.99 37.26 -43.34
CA ALA A 20 17.17 37.32 -44.20
C ALA A 20 17.69 35.91 -44.52
N ALA A 21 18.62 35.78 -45.48
CA ALA A 21 19.13 34.47 -45.91
C ALA A 21 19.84 33.65 -44.80
N HIS A 22 20.30 34.30 -43.73
CA HIS A 22 20.96 33.67 -42.58
C HIS A 22 20.05 33.48 -41.35
N TYR A 23 18.82 34.03 -41.39
CA TYR A 23 17.87 34.07 -40.29
C TYR A 23 16.45 34.26 -40.83
N LEU A 24 15.60 33.23 -40.75
CA LEU A 24 14.20 33.28 -41.18
C LEU A 24 13.27 33.25 -39.98
N LYS A 25 12.16 33.99 -40.06
CA LYS A 25 11.22 34.17 -38.96
C LYS A 25 9.79 34.20 -39.49
N TRP A 26 8.89 33.49 -38.83
CA TRP A 26 7.46 33.48 -39.15
C TRP A 26 6.64 33.77 -37.89
N LYS A 27 5.51 34.47 -38.06
CA LYS A 27 4.51 34.65 -37.02
C LYS A 27 3.20 34.00 -37.46
N ASN A 28 2.58 33.26 -36.56
CA ASN A 28 1.26 32.70 -36.73
C ASN A 28 0.40 33.01 -35.50
N VAL A 29 -0.92 32.89 -35.63
CA VAL A 29 -1.85 32.88 -34.49
C VAL A 29 -2.70 31.64 -34.66
N LEU A 30 -2.54 30.66 -33.77
CA LEU A 30 -3.32 29.43 -33.80
C LEU A 30 -4.63 29.63 -33.04
N ARG A 31 -5.72 29.14 -33.62
CA ARG A 31 -7.04 29.05 -32.99
C ARG A 31 -7.50 27.59 -33.12
N SER A 32 -7.99 27.00 -32.03
CA SER A 32 -8.53 25.63 -32.03
C SER A 32 -9.59 25.44 -33.11
N ASN A 33 -10.54 26.37 -33.19
CA ASN A 33 -11.65 26.37 -34.15
C ASN A 33 -11.25 26.54 -35.64
N GLU A 34 -10.04 27.00 -35.95
CA GLU A 34 -9.51 27.06 -37.32
C GLU A 34 -8.71 25.79 -37.69
N ILE A 35 -8.20 25.06 -36.68
CA ILE A 35 -7.44 23.82 -36.84
C ILE A 35 -8.36 22.64 -36.50
N GLY A 36 -9.31 22.35 -37.38
CA GLY A 36 -10.41 21.38 -37.14
C GLY A 36 -10.02 19.91 -36.92
N TRP A 37 -8.72 19.59 -36.80
CA TRP A 37 -8.23 18.29 -36.31
C TRP A 37 -7.72 18.35 -34.86
N LEU A 38 -7.42 19.53 -34.32
CA LEU A 38 -6.74 19.71 -33.04
C LEU A 38 -7.57 19.24 -31.84
N GLU A 39 -8.90 19.45 -31.87
CA GLU A 39 -9.87 18.91 -30.91
C GLU A 39 -9.78 17.38 -30.74
N GLY A 40 -9.22 16.67 -31.72
CA GLY A 40 -9.01 15.22 -31.66
C GLY A 40 -7.91 14.77 -30.70
N ASN A 41 -6.99 15.67 -30.30
CA ASN A 41 -5.86 15.36 -29.43
C ASN A 41 -6.10 15.86 -28.00
N GLN A 42 -6.99 15.17 -27.29
CA GLN A 42 -7.30 15.48 -25.89
C GLN A 42 -6.58 14.54 -24.91
N VAL A 43 -6.22 15.10 -23.77
CA VAL A 43 -5.54 14.45 -22.64
C VAL A 43 -6.12 15.06 -21.37
N GLN A 44 -6.61 14.23 -20.44
CA GLN A 44 -7.29 14.69 -19.21
C GLN A 44 -8.44 15.67 -19.49
N GLY A 45 -9.18 15.46 -20.59
CA GLY A 45 -10.23 16.35 -21.09
C GLY A 45 -9.77 17.72 -21.61
N GLN A 46 -8.45 17.95 -21.75
CA GLN A 46 -7.88 19.20 -22.28
C GLN A 46 -7.30 18.99 -23.68
N ILE A 47 -7.51 19.96 -24.58
CA ILE A 47 -6.90 19.95 -25.91
C ILE A 47 -5.41 20.28 -25.79
N ILE A 48 -4.54 19.34 -26.15
CA ILE A 48 -3.08 19.53 -26.14
C ILE A 48 -2.59 19.63 -27.59
N PHE A 49 -1.67 20.55 -27.87
CA PHE A 49 -0.98 20.59 -29.15
C PHE A 49 -0.02 19.39 -29.27
N PRO A 50 -0.21 18.48 -30.25
CA PRO A 50 0.53 17.22 -30.30
C PRO A 50 2.02 17.47 -30.57
N ALA A 51 2.87 16.56 -30.09
CA ALA A 51 4.31 16.60 -30.35
C ALA A 51 4.65 16.68 -31.85
N ALA A 52 3.87 15.99 -32.68
CA ALA A 52 3.96 16.02 -34.14
C ALA A 52 3.58 17.38 -34.77
N GLY A 53 2.80 18.19 -34.06
CA GLY A 53 2.39 19.54 -34.44
C GLY A 53 3.55 20.52 -34.45
N TYR A 54 4.58 20.31 -33.63
CA TYR A 54 5.81 21.12 -33.65
C TYR A 54 6.81 20.67 -34.72
N VAL A 55 6.82 19.37 -35.05
CA VAL A 55 7.71 18.79 -36.08
C VAL A 55 7.32 19.24 -37.49
N SER A 56 6.02 19.30 -37.78
CA SER A 56 5.54 19.62 -39.14
C SER A 56 5.96 21.03 -39.61
N PRO A 57 5.85 22.10 -38.80
CA PRO A 57 6.42 23.41 -39.12
C PRO A 57 7.94 23.43 -39.27
N ALA A 58 8.69 22.58 -38.55
CA ALA A 58 10.14 22.48 -38.71
C ALA A 58 10.50 21.93 -40.10
N VAL A 59 9.72 20.96 -40.61
CA VAL A 59 9.84 20.43 -41.98
C VAL A 59 9.47 21.51 -43.00
N GLU A 60 8.34 22.19 -42.85
CA GLU A 60 7.93 23.26 -43.78
C GLU A 60 8.93 24.42 -43.82
N ALA A 61 9.46 24.84 -42.65
CA ALA A 61 10.50 25.85 -42.57
C ALA A 61 11.78 25.39 -43.29
N ALA A 62 12.18 24.12 -43.18
CA ALA A 62 13.30 23.54 -43.90
C ALA A 62 13.10 23.62 -45.43
N LEU A 63 11.89 23.33 -45.92
CA LEU A 63 11.55 23.43 -47.35
C LEU A 63 11.66 24.86 -47.91
N THR A 64 11.74 25.90 -47.06
CA THR A 64 11.97 27.28 -47.52
C THR A 64 13.45 27.63 -47.77
N LEU A 65 14.39 26.82 -47.26
CA LEU A 65 15.83 27.07 -47.37
C LEU A 65 16.46 26.60 -48.70
N ALA A 66 15.81 25.68 -49.42
CA ALA A 66 16.28 25.13 -50.68
C ALA A 66 15.11 24.80 -51.61
N ASP A 67 15.35 24.73 -52.94
CA ASP A 67 14.35 24.17 -53.86
C ASP A 67 14.08 22.71 -53.48
N VAL A 68 12.82 22.37 -53.24
CA VAL A 68 12.38 21.02 -52.85
C VAL A 68 12.92 19.94 -53.80
N LYS A 69 13.10 20.25 -55.10
CA LYS A 69 13.65 19.32 -56.10
C LYS A 69 15.16 19.04 -55.96
N SER A 70 15.86 19.84 -55.17
CA SER A 70 17.29 19.69 -54.87
C SER A 70 17.57 18.97 -53.54
N ILE A 71 16.53 18.72 -52.74
CA ILE A 71 16.65 18.09 -51.42
C ILE A 71 16.59 16.57 -51.57
N ALA A 72 17.66 15.88 -51.17
CA ALA A 72 17.74 14.42 -51.14
C ALA A 72 17.20 13.84 -49.82
N LEU A 73 17.42 14.53 -48.69
CA LEU A 73 16.97 14.12 -47.36
C LEU A 73 16.85 15.35 -46.42
N ILE A 74 15.89 15.32 -45.50
CA ILE A 74 15.84 16.23 -44.34
C ILE A 74 16.12 15.42 -43.08
N GLU A 75 17.10 15.82 -42.27
CA GLU A 75 17.30 15.35 -40.90
C GLU A 75 16.90 16.45 -39.91
N ILE A 76 16.20 16.09 -38.84
CA ILE A 76 15.98 16.93 -37.66
C ILE A 76 16.61 16.18 -36.48
N THR A 77 17.48 16.83 -35.69
CA THR A 77 18.14 16.20 -34.53
C THR A 77 17.94 17.00 -33.27
N ASP A 78 18.08 16.31 -32.13
CA ASP A 78 18.05 16.92 -30.80
C ASP A 78 16.78 17.75 -30.62
N PHE A 79 15.65 17.13 -30.98
CA PHE A 79 14.34 17.76 -30.91
C PHE A 79 13.83 17.66 -29.48
N HIS A 80 13.61 18.82 -28.84
CA HIS A 80 13.14 18.92 -27.47
C HIS A 80 11.84 19.72 -27.40
N ILE A 81 10.88 19.23 -26.62
CA ILE A 81 9.66 19.93 -26.24
C ILE A 81 9.86 20.37 -24.79
N HIS A 82 9.94 21.68 -24.58
CA HIS A 82 10.20 22.31 -23.27
C HIS A 82 8.92 22.64 -22.53
N ASN A 83 7.87 23.02 -23.26
CA ASN A 83 6.55 23.35 -22.72
C ASN A 83 5.48 22.83 -23.70
N ALA A 84 4.59 21.96 -23.21
CA ALA A 84 3.40 21.57 -23.96
C ALA A 84 2.43 22.76 -24.03
N LEU A 85 1.79 22.95 -25.19
CA LEU A 85 0.76 23.97 -25.36
C LEU A 85 -0.62 23.34 -25.15
N THR A 86 -1.35 23.84 -24.16
CA THR A 86 -2.78 23.57 -23.97
C THR A 86 -3.58 24.65 -24.69
N SER A 87 -4.71 24.27 -25.28
CA SER A 87 -5.67 25.20 -25.87
C SER A 87 -7.01 25.05 -25.17
N ASP A 88 -7.62 26.17 -24.79
CA ASP A 88 -9.03 26.26 -24.46
C ASP A 88 -9.77 26.87 -25.66
N ASP A 89 -11.09 26.66 -25.77
CA ASP A 89 -11.87 26.97 -26.98
C ASP A 89 -11.85 28.45 -27.43
N ASP A 90 -11.61 29.38 -26.49
CA ASP A 90 -11.59 30.83 -26.74
C ASP A 90 -10.17 31.45 -26.86
N ASN A 91 -9.10 30.68 -26.59
CA ASN A 91 -7.74 31.24 -26.44
C ASN A 91 -6.96 31.29 -27.76
N GLU A 92 -6.57 32.49 -28.20
CA GLU A 92 -5.63 32.69 -29.31
C GLU A 92 -4.18 32.42 -28.86
N VAL A 93 -3.48 31.50 -29.52
CA VAL A 93 -2.06 31.22 -29.25
C VAL A 93 -1.19 31.95 -30.28
N GLU A 94 -0.50 33.01 -29.86
CA GLU A 94 0.52 33.62 -30.71
C GLU A 94 1.74 32.70 -30.78
N VAL A 95 2.17 32.39 -32.01
CA VAL A 95 3.30 31.50 -32.30
C VAL A 95 4.36 32.24 -33.08
N LEU A 96 5.61 32.04 -32.67
CA LEU A 96 6.81 32.56 -33.32
C LEU A 96 7.75 31.40 -33.66
N ILE A 97 8.07 31.25 -34.94
CA ILE A 97 8.93 30.18 -35.46
C ILE A 97 10.15 30.81 -36.10
N GLU A 98 11.34 30.31 -35.77
CA GLU A 98 12.60 30.86 -36.27
C GLU A 98 13.55 29.76 -36.76
N LEU A 99 14.25 30.04 -37.87
CA LEU A 99 15.44 29.32 -38.31
C LEU A 99 16.63 30.28 -38.24
N SER A 100 17.54 30.01 -37.31
CA SER A 100 18.75 30.81 -37.07
C SER A 100 20.03 30.03 -37.40
N ASN A 101 21.17 30.72 -37.43
CA ASN A 101 22.48 30.13 -37.69
C ASN A 101 22.56 29.32 -39.02
N VAL A 102 21.82 29.76 -40.04
CA VAL A 102 21.73 29.05 -41.33
C VAL A 102 23.11 29.01 -42.01
N SER A 103 23.61 27.81 -42.30
CA SER A 103 24.91 27.61 -42.96
C SER A 103 24.85 27.81 -44.47
N ASP A 104 25.99 28.12 -45.09
CA ASP A 104 26.12 28.17 -46.55
C ASP A 104 26.00 26.76 -47.17
N ALA A 105 25.21 26.64 -48.25
CA ALA A 105 24.94 25.41 -48.97
C ALA A 105 26.15 24.76 -49.67
N ARG A 106 27.30 25.47 -49.74
CA ARG A 106 28.55 25.00 -50.37
C ARG A 106 29.05 23.62 -49.93
N SER A 107 28.64 23.13 -48.77
CA SER A 107 29.02 21.81 -48.24
C SER A 107 28.25 20.63 -48.84
N GLY A 108 27.25 20.88 -49.70
CA GLY A 108 26.24 19.87 -50.09
C GLY A 108 25.16 19.66 -49.03
N SER A 109 25.18 20.44 -47.94
CA SER A 109 24.12 20.48 -46.94
C SER A 109 23.93 21.89 -46.38
N ILE A 110 22.73 22.15 -45.87
CA ILE A 110 22.37 23.37 -45.13
C ILE A 110 21.95 22.94 -43.72
N THR A 111 22.54 23.54 -42.69
CA THR A 111 22.18 23.32 -41.29
C THR A 111 21.62 24.62 -40.70
N ALA A 112 20.61 24.54 -39.85
CA ALA A 112 20.01 25.67 -39.14
C ALA A 112 19.51 25.23 -37.74
N SER A 113 19.50 26.15 -36.79
CA SER A 113 18.86 25.98 -35.48
C SER A 113 17.39 26.39 -35.58
N PHE A 114 16.48 25.48 -35.24
CA PHE A 114 15.03 25.71 -35.23
C PHE A 114 14.53 25.98 -33.81
N THR A 115 13.70 27.01 -33.67
CA THR A 115 12.94 27.29 -32.44
C THR A 115 11.47 27.51 -32.75
N TYR A 116 10.62 27.03 -31.85
CA TYR A 116 9.19 27.26 -31.83
C TYR A 116 8.85 27.84 -30.45
N SER A 117 8.42 29.08 -30.41
CA SER A 117 8.03 29.79 -29.20
C SER A 117 6.57 30.21 -29.28
N ALA A 118 5.88 30.26 -28.15
CA ALA A 118 4.45 30.58 -28.11
C ALA A 118 4.05 31.35 -26.84
N ALA A 119 2.95 32.09 -26.95
CA ALA A 119 2.26 32.76 -25.85
C ALA A 119 0.75 32.58 -25.98
N LEU A 120 0.07 32.43 -24.85
CA LEU A 120 -1.38 32.61 -24.77
C LEU A 120 -1.69 34.12 -24.83
N SER A 121 -2.62 34.53 -25.69
CA SER A 121 -2.97 35.94 -25.84
C SER A 121 -3.69 36.49 -24.60
N GLY A 122 -2.96 37.29 -23.82
CA GLY A 122 -3.45 37.99 -22.63
C GLY A 122 -2.46 39.06 -22.20
N ALA A 123 -2.86 39.94 -21.28
CA ALA A 123 -2.11 41.16 -20.94
C ALA A 123 -0.69 40.93 -20.39
N ASP A 124 -0.41 39.73 -19.85
CA ASP A 124 0.88 39.33 -19.27
C ASP A 124 1.53 38.11 -20.00
N GLY A 125 1.12 37.82 -21.24
CA GLY A 125 1.57 36.64 -22.00
C GLY A 125 3.02 36.70 -22.47
N GLU A 126 3.97 36.25 -21.64
CA GLU A 126 5.37 36.08 -22.03
C GLU A 126 5.53 34.95 -23.08
N ILE A 127 6.19 35.26 -24.21
CA ILE A 127 6.53 34.27 -25.24
C ILE A 127 7.61 33.32 -24.70
N LYS A 128 7.24 32.04 -24.53
CA LYS A 128 8.13 30.99 -24.01
C LYS A 128 8.53 30.02 -25.11
N LEU A 129 9.74 29.48 -25.00
CA LEU A 129 10.21 28.42 -25.89
C LEU A 129 9.38 27.15 -25.63
N ALA A 130 8.66 26.68 -26.65
CA ALA A 130 7.86 25.46 -26.59
C ALA A 130 8.63 24.26 -27.15
N ALA A 131 9.35 24.43 -28.28
CA ALA A 131 10.21 23.40 -28.85
C ALA A 131 11.48 23.96 -29.52
N SER A 132 12.52 23.13 -29.62
CA SER A 132 13.78 23.47 -30.29
C SER A 132 14.43 22.25 -30.95
N SER A 133 15.19 22.43 -32.04
CA SER A 133 15.96 21.36 -32.68
C SER A 133 17.08 21.89 -33.59
N THR A 134 17.91 20.98 -34.12
CA THR A 134 18.79 21.26 -35.26
C THR A 134 18.19 20.66 -36.54
N VAL A 135 18.01 21.47 -37.57
CA VAL A 135 17.54 21.05 -38.90
C VAL A 135 18.74 20.96 -39.84
N LYS A 136 18.85 19.86 -40.58
CA LYS A 136 19.88 19.63 -41.61
C LYS A 136 19.26 19.12 -42.90
N ILE A 137 19.46 19.86 -43.97
CA ILE A 137 19.00 19.56 -45.33
C ILE A 137 20.18 19.01 -46.12
N ILE A 138 20.06 17.81 -46.67
CA ILE A 138 21.06 17.20 -47.55
C ILE A 138 20.65 17.47 -48.99
N LEU A 139 21.50 18.16 -49.74
CA LEU A 139 21.27 18.52 -51.14
C LEU A 139 21.90 17.47 -52.05
N GLY A 140 21.19 17.07 -53.10
CA GLY A 140 21.69 16.02 -54.00
C GLY A 140 20.62 15.41 -54.92
N PRO A 141 20.95 14.32 -55.63
CA PRO A 141 20.00 13.61 -56.47
C PRO A 141 18.89 12.98 -55.63
N GLN A 142 17.66 13.14 -56.11
CA GLN A 142 16.46 12.61 -55.48
C GLN A 142 16.27 11.11 -55.79
N SER A 143 16.02 10.31 -54.75
CA SER A 143 15.72 8.89 -54.85
C SER A 143 14.67 8.48 -53.83
N THR A 144 13.79 7.54 -54.18
CA THR A 144 12.89 6.88 -53.22
C THR A 144 13.62 5.90 -52.31
N GLU A 145 14.83 5.47 -52.69
CA GLU A 145 15.63 4.46 -51.99
C GLU A 145 16.58 5.04 -50.94
N THR A 146 16.58 6.36 -50.71
CA THR A 146 17.49 7.07 -49.78
C THR A 146 17.41 6.56 -48.33
N LEU A 147 16.25 6.07 -47.91
CA LEU A 147 16.03 5.47 -46.58
C LEU A 147 15.91 3.94 -46.68
N PRO A 148 16.12 3.18 -45.58
CA PRO A 148 16.14 1.71 -45.62
C PRO A 148 14.85 1.06 -46.13
N SER A 149 14.99 -0.15 -46.66
CA SER A 149 13.87 -0.99 -47.10
C SER A 149 13.15 -1.66 -45.92
N ARG A 150 11.83 -1.87 -46.08
CA ARG A 150 10.96 -2.43 -45.06
C ARG A 150 11.34 -3.88 -44.76
N ARG A 151 11.57 -4.16 -43.48
CA ARG A 151 11.89 -5.51 -43.00
C ARG A 151 10.65 -6.42 -43.07
N PRO A 152 10.82 -7.74 -43.27
CA PRO A 152 9.69 -8.67 -43.22
C PRO A 152 9.05 -8.66 -41.82
N ALA A 153 7.73 -8.87 -41.78
CA ALA A 153 6.96 -8.94 -40.55
C ALA A 153 7.56 -9.99 -39.59
N PRO A 154 7.84 -9.64 -38.32
CA PRO A 154 8.36 -10.61 -37.37
C PRO A 154 7.31 -11.70 -37.07
N PRO A 155 7.70 -12.96 -36.84
CA PRO A 155 6.76 -14.03 -36.54
C PRO A 155 6.11 -13.82 -35.17
N HIS A 156 4.93 -14.42 -34.99
CA HIS A 156 4.13 -14.42 -33.76
C HIS A 156 3.69 -13.02 -33.28
N LEU A 157 3.32 -12.13 -34.21
CA LEU A 157 2.52 -10.95 -33.85
C LEU A 157 1.07 -11.37 -33.59
N ILE A 158 0.53 -10.98 -32.43
CA ILE A 158 -0.90 -11.08 -32.11
C ILE A 158 -1.65 -9.89 -32.72
N THR A 159 -2.91 -10.11 -33.11
CA THR A 159 -3.77 -9.02 -33.61
C THR A 159 -4.41 -8.30 -32.43
N VAL A 160 -4.50 -6.98 -32.50
CA VAL A 160 -5.13 -6.14 -31.48
C VAL A 160 -6.34 -5.46 -32.10
N GLU A 161 -7.46 -5.40 -31.38
CA GLU A 161 -8.62 -4.66 -31.85
C GLU A 161 -8.42 -3.16 -31.62
N GLN A 162 -8.83 -2.33 -32.60
CA GLN A 162 -8.72 -0.87 -32.52
C GLN A 162 -9.49 -0.30 -31.32
N SER A 163 -10.68 -0.84 -31.05
CA SER A 163 -11.48 -0.55 -29.85
C SER A 163 -10.68 -0.82 -28.57
N ARG A 164 -10.04 -1.99 -28.46
CA ARG A 164 -9.24 -2.36 -27.28
C ARG A 164 -8.07 -1.40 -27.04
N LEU A 165 -7.37 -0.97 -28.09
CA LEU A 165 -6.29 0.02 -27.96
C LEU A 165 -6.83 1.35 -27.42
N TYR A 166 -7.82 1.93 -28.10
CA TYR A 166 -8.25 3.29 -27.77
C TYR A 166 -9.09 3.37 -26.49
N ASN A 167 -9.86 2.34 -26.14
CA ASN A 167 -10.55 2.29 -24.84
C ASN A 167 -9.56 2.13 -23.67
N PHE A 168 -8.41 1.47 -23.89
CA PHE A 168 -7.33 1.41 -22.91
C PHE A 168 -6.60 2.75 -22.78
N MET A 169 -6.36 3.45 -23.90
CA MET A 169 -5.84 4.82 -23.90
C MET A 169 -6.78 5.79 -23.16
N GLU A 170 -8.10 5.70 -23.39
CA GLU A 170 -9.13 6.44 -22.65
C GLU A 170 -9.10 6.13 -21.14
N SER A 171 -8.89 4.87 -20.74
CA SER A 171 -8.70 4.50 -19.32
C SER A 171 -7.40 5.02 -18.68
N LEU A 172 -6.47 5.54 -19.50
CA LEU A 172 -5.24 6.23 -19.09
C LEU A 172 -5.34 7.76 -19.29
N GLU A 173 -6.55 8.29 -19.47
CA GLU A 173 -6.86 9.72 -19.68
C GLU A 173 -6.30 10.30 -21.02
N TYR A 174 -6.12 9.46 -22.05
CA TYR A 174 -5.93 9.91 -23.43
C TYR A 174 -7.27 9.89 -24.20
N ASP A 175 -7.93 11.04 -24.24
CA ASP A 175 -9.26 11.21 -24.82
C ASP A 175 -9.21 11.40 -26.35
N PHE A 176 -8.46 10.56 -27.06
CA PHE A 176 -8.28 10.68 -28.51
C PHE A 176 -9.61 10.53 -29.27
N THR A 177 -9.94 11.50 -30.13
CA THR A 177 -11.13 11.47 -30.98
C THR A 177 -10.83 11.78 -32.45
N GLY A 178 -11.83 11.60 -33.31
CA GLY A 178 -11.76 11.94 -34.74
C GLY A 178 -10.52 11.37 -35.43
N HIS A 179 -9.72 12.26 -36.01
CA HIS A 179 -8.53 11.89 -36.77
C HIS A 179 -7.40 11.27 -35.93
N PHE A 180 -7.37 11.44 -34.60
CA PHE A 180 -6.32 10.83 -33.76
C PHE A 180 -6.57 9.33 -33.47
N ARG A 181 -7.79 8.82 -33.70
CA ARG A 181 -8.08 7.37 -33.65
C ARG A 181 -7.77 6.63 -34.97
N SER A 182 -6.69 7.01 -35.67
CA SER A 182 -6.44 6.60 -37.06
C SER A 182 -5.82 5.20 -37.26
N LEU A 183 -5.21 4.61 -36.22
CA LEU A 183 -4.61 3.28 -36.33
C LEU A 183 -5.69 2.19 -36.42
N SER A 184 -5.63 1.34 -37.44
CA SER A 184 -6.70 0.38 -37.78
C SER A 184 -6.26 -1.08 -37.73
N ILE A 185 -5.37 -1.51 -38.63
CA ILE A 185 -4.80 -2.86 -38.61
C ILE A 185 -3.65 -2.88 -37.61
N LEU A 186 -3.90 -3.36 -36.38
CA LEU A 186 -2.93 -3.40 -35.30
C LEU A 186 -2.39 -4.83 -35.08
N LYS A 187 -1.06 -4.97 -35.08
CA LYS A 187 -0.37 -6.22 -34.76
C LYS A 187 0.79 -5.98 -33.81
N GLN A 188 0.89 -6.75 -32.74
CA GLN A 188 1.81 -6.49 -31.64
C GLN A 188 2.52 -7.77 -31.19
N LYS A 189 3.75 -7.61 -30.69
CA LYS A 189 4.34 -8.50 -29.69
C LYS A 189 5.28 -7.66 -28.83
N LEU A 190 5.71 -8.17 -27.67
CA LEU A 190 6.56 -7.40 -26.76
C LEU A 190 7.75 -6.74 -27.49
N GLY A 191 7.80 -5.41 -27.43
CA GLY A 191 8.84 -4.57 -28.02
C GLY A 191 8.68 -4.28 -29.51
N LYS A 192 7.62 -4.74 -30.19
CA LYS A 192 7.38 -4.49 -31.63
C LYS A 192 5.90 -4.39 -31.97
N ALA A 193 5.53 -3.35 -32.73
CA ALA A 193 4.22 -3.22 -33.34
C ALA A 193 4.33 -3.03 -34.86
N GLN A 194 3.34 -3.54 -35.59
CA GLN A 194 3.09 -3.21 -36.98
C GLN A 194 1.66 -2.71 -37.11
N CYS A 195 1.50 -1.49 -37.58
CA CYS A 195 0.22 -0.82 -37.69
C CYS A 195 -0.07 -0.38 -39.14
N THR A 196 -1.34 -0.13 -39.44
CA THR A 196 -1.76 0.59 -40.65
C THR A 196 -2.66 1.76 -40.25
N THR A 197 -2.43 2.92 -40.86
CA THR A 197 -3.28 4.12 -40.72
C THR A 197 -3.66 4.65 -42.11
N GLN A 198 -4.55 5.63 -42.18
CA GLN A 198 -4.89 6.37 -43.39
C GLN A 198 -4.44 7.82 -43.25
N LYS A 199 -3.82 8.40 -44.29
CA LYS A 199 -3.45 9.83 -44.30
C LYS A 199 -4.66 10.72 -43.98
N ALA A 200 -4.52 11.61 -43.00
CA ALA A 200 -5.57 12.52 -42.51
C ALA A 200 -6.26 13.30 -43.65
N ASP A 201 -7.60 13.34 -43.65
CA ASP A 201 -8.41 13.98 -44.70
C ASP A 201 -8.93 15.36 -44.27
N THR A 202 -7.97 16.24 -43.98
CA THR A 202 -8.22 17.61 -43.53
C THR A 202 -8.00 18.62 -44.65
N THR A 203 -8.45 19.86 -44.46
CA THR A 203 -8.32 20.94 -45.45
C THR A 203 -6.86 21.36 -45.68
N ASP A 204 -6.01 21.22 -44.67
CA ASP A 204 -4.58 21.56 -44.66
C ASP A 204 -3.66 20.40 -45.09
N ALA A 205 -4.13 19.14 -45.07
CA ALA A 205 -3.31 17.95 -45.43
C ALA A 205 -2.70 17.98 -46.85
N LYS A 206 -3.24 18.79 -47.77
CA LYS A 206 -2.67 18.98 -49.13
C LYS A 206 -1.57 20.05 -49.19
N SER A 207 -1.44 20.86 -48.13
CA SER A 207 -0.52 22.01 -48.05
C SER A 207 0.72 21.72 -47.22
N LEU A 208 0.83 20.53 -46.62
CA LEU A 208 1.93 20.08 -45.78
C LEU A 208 2.58 18.82 -46.38
N LEU A 209 3.91 18.70 -46.30
CA LEU A 209 4.64 17.50 -46.70
C LEU A 209 4.38 16.34 -45.72
N ILE A 210 4.14 16.66 -44.44
CA ILE A 210 3.80 15.74 -43.37
C ILE A 210 2.69 16.36 -42.52
N HIS A 211 1.61 15.61 -42.27
CA HIS A 211 0.51 16.07 -41.44
C HIS A 211 0.73 15.65 -39.97
N PRO A 212 0.46 16.50 -38.97
CA PRO A 212 0.66 16.15 -37.56
C PRO A 212 0.00 14.85 -37.12
N VAL A 213 -1.25 14.61 -37.52
CA VAL A 213 -1.99 13.36 -37.23
C VAL A 213 -1.27 12.12 -37.75
N ASP A 214 -0.73 12.17 -38.98
CA ASP A 214 -0.10 11.01 -39.62
C ASP A 214 1.18 10.60 -38.87
N LEU A 215 1.89 11.60 -38.32
CA LEU A 215 3.08 11.39 -37.50
C LEU A 215 2.72 11.01 -36.06
N ASP A 216 1.67 11.57 -35.47
CA ASP A 216 1.23 11.22 -34.11
C ASP A 216 0.77 9.76 -34.00
N ALA A 217 0.08 9.25 -35.03
CA ALA A 217 -0.26 7.84 -35.16
C ALA A 217 0.99 6.92 -35.02
N SER A 218 2.16 7.40 -35.44
CA SER A 218 3.43 6.68 -35.30
C SER A 218 4.00 6.69 -33.86
N PHE A 219 3.64 7.70 -33.06
CA PHE A 219 3.96 7.75 -31.63
C PHE A 219 3.02 6.83 -30.83
N GLN A 220 1.73 6.84 -31.15
CA GLN A 220 0.74 5.90 -30.60
C GLN A 220 1.13 4.42 -30.86
N SER A 221 1.69 4.10 -32.02
CA SER A 221 2.17 2.74 -32.31
C SER A 221 3.46 2.36 -31.58
N ILE A 222 4.26 3.32 -31.10
CA ILE A 222 5.36 3.03 -30.15
C ILE A 222 4.80 2.62 -28.79
N MET A 223 3.76 3.29 -28.29
CA MET A 223 3.09 2.90 -27.04
C MET A 223 2.57 1.45 -27.12
N LEU A 224 1.98 1.07 -28.26
CA LEU A 224 1.56 -0.32 -28.52
C LEU A 224 2.75 -1.31 -28.61
N ALA A 225 3.90 -0.89 -29.14
CA ALA A 225 5.10 -1.73 -29.14
C ALA A 225 5.64 -1.96 -27.70
N TYR A 226 5.48 -0.97 -26.82
CA TYR A 226 5.89 -1.01 -25.41
C TYR A 226 4.96 -1.89 -24.54
N SER A 227 3.64 -1.71 -24.66
CA SER A 227 2.61 -2.33 -23.82
C SER A 227 1.46 -2.89 -24.67
N TYR A 228 0.99 -4.09 -24.33
CA TYR A 228 -0.27 -4.61 -24.85
C TYR A 228 -1.45 -4.02 -24.03
N PRO A 229 -2.56 -3.60 -24.65
CA PRO A 229 -3.69 -2.99 -23.93
C PRO A 229 -4.22 -3.84 -22.77
N GLY A 230 -3.99 -3.36 -21.54
CA GLY A 230 -4.32 -4.04 -20.29
C GLY A 230 -3.28 -5.03 -19.76
N ASP A 231 -1.99 -4.90 -20.12
CA ASP A 231 -0.89 -5.74 -19.60
C ASP A 231 -0.13 -5.14 -18.38
N ASP A 232 -0.67 -4.06 -17.79
CA ASP A 232 -0.09 -3.31 -16.66
C ASP A 232 1.35 -2.80 -16.85
N LYS A 233 1.86 -2.71 -18.08
CA LYS A 233 3.13 -2.01 -18.37
C LYS A 233 2.96 -0.51 -18.51
N LEU A 234 1.98 -0.08 -19.28
CA LEU A 234 1.59 1.33 -19.40
C LEU A 234 0.50 1.61 -18.35
N ARG A 235 0.88 2.16 -17.19
CA ARG A 235 -0.05 2.46 -16.08
C ARG A 235 -0.35 3.95 -15.88
N ASN A 236 0.51 4.79 -16.42
CA ASN A 236 0.45 6.25 -16.30
C ASN A 236 0.20 6.85 -17.68
N LEU A 237 -0.16 8.13 -17.71
CA LEU A 237 -0.14 8.92 -18.93
C LEU A 237 1.30 9.42 -19.18
N TYR A 238 1.83 9.13 -20.38
CA TYR A 238 3.13 9.59 -20.86
C TYR A 238 3.00 10.49 -22.10
N LEU A 239 3.79 11.56 -22.18
CA LEU A 239 3.87 12.43 -23.35
C LEU A 239 5.25 12.36 -24.00
N PRO A 240 5.36 12.50 -25.34
CA PRO A 240 6.64 12.70 -26.00
C PRO A 240 7.28 14.02 -25.53
N THR A 241 8.54 13.98 -25.08
CA THR A 241 9.29 15.17 -24.62
C THR A 241 10.53 15.45 -25.44
N SER A 242 11.14 14.42 -26.03
CA SER A 242 12.28 14.60 -26.95
C SER A 242 12.32 13.51 -28.02
N ILE A 243 12.99 13.81 -29.13
CA ILE A 243 13.22 12.90 -30.25
C ILE A 243 14.68 13.08 -30.69
N SER A 244 15.50 12.03 -30.60
CA SER A 244 16.93 12.15 -30.93
C SER A 244 17.17 12.46 -32.41
N LYS A 245 16.43 11.81 -33.32
CA LYS A 245 16.53 12.09 -34.76
C LYS A 245 15.24 11.77 -35.52
N ILE A 246 14.90 12.61 -36.48
CA ILE A 246 13.87 12.39 -37.49
C ILE A 246 14.56 12.47 -38.86
N ARG A 247 14.27 11.53 -39.76
CA ARG A 247 14.71 11.57 -41.16
C ARG A 247 13.49 11.50 -42.07
N LEU A 248 13.40 12.42 -43.03
CA LEU A 248 12.30 12.47 -43.99
C LEU A 248 12.85 12.43 -45.41
N ASN A 249 12.29 11.55 -46.25
CA ASN A 249 12.53 11.55 -47.69
C ASN A 249 11.41 12.35 -48.38
N PRO A 250 11.65 13.62 -48.79
CA PRO A 250 10.62 14.47 -49.37
C PRO A 250 10.09 13.92 -50.70
N VAL A 251 10.92 13.16 -51.45
CA VAL A 251 10.54 12.53 -52.71
C VAL A 251 9.44 11.51 -52.49
N THR A 252 9.66 10.62 -51.52
CA THR A 252 8.73 9.54 -51.13
C THR A 252 7.43 10.11 -50.58
N LEU A 253 7.50 11.18 -49.78
CA LEU A 253 6.33 11.84 -49.18
C LEU A 253 5.47 12.62 -50.21
N ALA A 254 6.10 13.22 -51.22
CA ALA A 254 5.43 13.99 -52.27
C ALA A 254 4.76 13.11 -53.35
N GLN A 255 4.95 11.78 -53.34
CA GLN A 255 4.27 10.89 -54.29
C GLN A 255 2.77 10.83 -54.01
N THR A 256 1.98 11.13 -55.04
CA THR A 256 0.52 11.04 -55.00
C THR A 256 0.07 9.63 -55.34
N SER A 257 -0.51 8.95 -54.36
CA SER A 257 -1.17 7.65 -54.50
C SER A 257 -2.68 7.81 -54.34
N SER A 258 -3.46 7.05 -55.10
CA SER A 258 -4.92 6.95 -54.91
C SER A 258 -5.30 6.20 -53.63
N ASP A 259 -4.42 5.32 -53.15
CA ASP A 259 -4.54 4.65 -51.86
C ASP A 259 -3.78 5.46 -50.80
N ARG A 260 -4.49 5.87 -49.75
CA ARG A 260 -4.01 6.73 -48.65
C ARG A 260 -3.43 5.94 -47.47
N ALA A 261 -3.36 4.61 -47.56
CA ALA A 261 -2.82 3.80 -46.49
C ALA A 261 -1.33 4.10 -46.22
N LEU A 262 -0.97 4.17 -44.95
CA LEU A 262 0.41 4.19 -44.45
C LEU A 262 0.65 2.95 -43.61
N LYS A 263 1.82 2.32 -43.76
CA LYS A 263 2.25 1.19 -42.93
C LYS A 263 3.29 1.69 -41.96
N ILE A 264 3.14 1.34 -40.68
CA ILE A 264 3.96 1.85 -39.59
C ILE A 264 4.57 0.65 -38.87
N ASP A 265 5.90 0.62 -38.75
CA ASP A 265 6.62 -0.40 -37.97
C ASP A 265 7.31 0.28 -36.78
N SER A 266 6.88 -0.06 -35.57
CA SER A 266 7.42 0.50 -34.32
C SER A 266 8.20 -0.54 -33.53
N ILE A 267 9.27 -0.11 -32.86
CA ILE A 267 10.15 -0.93 -32.04
C ILE A 267 10.44 -0.21 -30.73
N CYS A 268 10.39 -0.93 -29.62
CA CYS A 268 10.82 -0.48 -28.29
C CYS A 268 11.68 -1.60 -27.69
N HIS A 269 13.00 -1.39 -27.62
CA HIS A 269 13.92 -2.36 -27.06
C HIS A 269 13.88 -2.37 -25.52
N GLN A 270 14.45 -3.40 -24.90
CA GLN A 270 14.62 -3.43 -23.45
C GLN A 270 15.64 -2.38 -22.98
N GLU A 271 16.64 -2.08 -23.80
CA GLU A 271 17.64 -1.01 -23.60
C GLU A 271 17.05 0.40 -23.83
N ASP A 272 15.91 0.53 -24.50
CA ASP A 272 15.18 1.80 -24.67
C ASP A 272 14.33 2.17 -23.44
N ARG A 273 14.28 1.30 -22.43
CA ARG A 273 13.72 1.59 -21.11
C ARG A 273 14.72 2.45 -20.36
N VAL A 274 14.33 3.67 -20.04
CA VAL A 274 15.19 4.60 -19.30
C VAL A 274 15.21 4.19 -17.81
N THR A 275 16.14 4.76 -17.03
CA THR A 275 16.14 4.69 -15.57
C THR A 275 14.71 4.79 -15.00
N PRO A 276 14.32 3.94 -14.03
CA PRO A 276 12.98 3.95 -13.47
C PRO A 276 12.49 5.34 -13.06
N GLY A 277 11.25 5.67 -13.42
CA GLY A 277 10.66 7.00 -13.24
C GLY A 277 10.88 7.98 -14.40
N VAL A 278 11.91 7.79 -15.23
CA VAL A 278 12.18 8.69 -16.37
C VAL A 278 11.27 8.38 -17.56
N GLY A 279 10.90 7.10 -17.77
CA GLY A 279 9.95 6.68 -18.79
C GLY A 279 10.52 5.66 -19.78
N PHE A 280 10.03 5.67 -21.02
CA PHE A 280 10.45 4.74 -22.06
C PHE A 280 10.69 5.47 -23.39
N SER A 281 11.50 4.88 -24.25
CA SER A 281 11.71 5.39 -25.60
C SER A 281 11.44 4.33 -26.67
N GLY A 282 11.30 4.76 -27.92
CA GLY A 282 11.15 3.85 -29.03
C GLY A 282 11.39 4.49 -30.40
N HIS A 283 11.37 3.65 -31.41
CA HIS A 283 11.67 3.96 -32.80
C HIS A 283 10.44 3.64 -33.66
N VAL A 284 10.27 4.38 -34.75
CA VAL A 284 9.22 4.09 -35.73
C VAL A 284 9.61 4.45 -37.16
N GLU A 285 9.23 3.59 -38.09
CA GLU A 285 9.41 3.76 -39.54
C GLU A 285 8.04 3.81 -40.23
N ILE A 286 7.81 4.83 -41.06
CA ILE A 286 6.56 5.05 -41.80
C ILE A 286 6.81 4.81 -43.28
N TYR A 287 5.97 3.97 -43.89
CA TYR A 287 6.04 3.55 -45.29
C TYR A 287 4.78 3.97 -46.03
N MET A 288 4.96 4.68 -47.15
CA MET A 288 3.88 4.97 -48.10
C MET A 288 3.41 3.68 -48.78
N ASN A 289 2.12 3.58 -49.11
CA ASN A 289 1.62 2.39 -49.80
C ASN A 289 2.30 2.17 -51.16
N GLY A 290 2.46 0.90 -51.54
CA GLY A 290 3.16 0.49 -52.77
C GLY A 290 4.68 0.61 -52.73
N LEU A 291 5.28 1.35 -51.79
CA LEU A 291 6.72 1.54 -51.71
C LEU A 291 7.40 0.57 -50.73
N SER A 292 8.61 0.14 -51.08
CA SER A 292 9.43 -0.78 -50.28
C SER A 292 10.40 -0.07 -49.33
N HIS A 293 10.65 1.23 -49.50
CA HIS A 293 11.57 2.03 -48.68
C HIS A 293 10.82 2.98 -47.75
N SER A 294 11.42 3.29 -46.61
CA SER A 294 10.83 4.19 -45.62
C SER A 294 10.68 5.61 -46.17
N ALA A 295 9.58 6.26 -45.81
CA ALA A 295 9.35 7.69 -46.07
C ALA A 295 9.85 8.54 -44.91
N ILE A 296 9.67 8.06 -43.67
CA ILE A 296 10.05 8.72 -42.43
C ILE A 296 10.66 7.69 -41.48
N GLN A 297 11.83 7.99 -40.93
CA GLN A 297 12.36 7.31 -39.75
C GLN A 297 12.34 8.26 -38.56
N VAL A 298 11.88 7.79 -37.40
CA VAL A 298 11.94 8.50 -36.13
C VAL A 298 12.71 7.64 -35.13
N ASP A 299 13.86 8.13 -34.68
CA ASP A 299 14.76 7.45 -33.77
C ASP A 299 14.67 8.05 -32.36
N ARG A 300 14.41 7.18 -31.37
CA ARG A 300 14.33 7.49 -29.93
C ARG A 300 13.38 8.65 -29.61
N VAL A 301 12.09 8.43 -29.84
CA VAL A 301 11.02 9.24 -29.21
C VAL A 301 10.99 8.88 -27.71
N LEU A 302 11.28 9.84 -26.84
CA LEU A 302 11.24 9.67 -25.38
C LEU A 302 9.88 10.09 -24.83
N PHE A 303 9.20 9.15 -24.18
CA PHE A 303 7.93 9.34 -23.50
C PHE A 303 8.18 9.45 -21.98
N LYS A 304 7.95 10.63 -21.39
CA LYS A 304 8.03 10.85 -19.94
C LYS A 304 6.63 10.84 -19.31
N PRO A 305 6.44 10.27 -18.10
CA PRO A 305 5.15 10.28 -17.42
C PRO A 305 4.80 11.68 -16.92
N ILE A 306 3.52 12.08 -16.96
CA ILE A 306 3.06 13.36 -16.37
C ILE A 306 3.08 13.28 -14.84
N LYS A 307 2.67 12.14 -14.28
CA LYS A 307 2.66 11.86 -12.84
C LYS A 307 3.40 10.55 -12.59
N SER A 308 4.18 10.51 -11.51
CA SER A 308 4.75 9.27 -10.96
C SER A 308 4.62 9.34 -9.43
N GLY A 309 4.26 8.22 -8.80
CA GLY A 309 3.90 8.18 -7.39
C GLY A 309 3.52 6.77 -6.93
N ALA A 310 3.38 6.58 -5.62
CA ALA A 310 3.03 5.29 -5.03
C ALA A 310 1.61 4.82 -5.39
N ASP A 311 0.71 5.74 -5.75
CA ASP A 311 -0.69 5.43 -6.11
C ASP A 311 -0.82 4.55 -7.36
N PHE A 312 0.23 4.52 -8.19
CA PHE A 312 0.33 3.71 -9.41
C PHE A 312 1.07 2.36 -9.19
N ASP A 313 1.46 2.08 -7.95
CA ASP A 313 2.04 0.79 -7.58
C ASP A 313 0.99 -0.33 -7.74
N ARG A 314 1.49 -1.55 -7.99
CA ARG A 314 0.68 -2.76 -8.03
C ARG A 314 1.30 -3.81 -7.13
N ASN A 315 0.48 -4.38 -6.25
CA ASN A 315 0.80 -5.61 -5.55
C ASN A 315 0.35 -6.78 -6.43
N VAL A 316 1.31 -7.53 -6.96
CA VAL A 316 1.08 -8.72 -7.80
C VAL A 316 1.53 -9.99 -7.09
N PHE A 317 2.58 -9.88 -6.27
CA PHE A 317 3.12 -10.95 -5.45
C PHE A 317 2.42 -10.99 -4.09
N TYR A 318 1.73 -12.09 -3.83
CA TYR A 318 1.11 -12.42 -2.55
C TYR A 318 1.62 -13.77 -2.07
N LYS A 319 1.56 -13.98 -0.75
CA LYS A 319 1.76 -15.28 -0.10
C LYS A 319 0.55 -15.61 0.76
N MET A 320 0.30 -16.90 0.94
CA MET A 320 -0.53 -17.37 2.05
C MET A 320 0.22 -17.11 3.36
N HIS A 321 -0.39 -16.36 4.25
CA HIS A 321 0.06 -16.10 5.61
C HIS A 321 -0.92 -16.78 6.56
N TRP A 322 -0.42 -17.66 7.42
CA TRP A 322 -1.21 -18.37 8.41
C TRP A 322 -1.21 -17.60 9.73
N VAL A 323 -2.37 -17.11 10.13
CA VAL A 323 -2.57 -16.25 11.31
C VAL A 323 -3.41 -16.98 12.35
N PRO A 324 -3.24 -16.76 13.65
CA PRO A 324 -4.12 -17.35 14.67
C PRO A 324 -5.60 -17.06 14.42
N SER A 325 -6.47 -18.05 14.64
CA SER A 325 -7.92 -17.83 14.60
C SER A 325 -8.43 -17.02 15.80
N ALA A 326 -7.70 -17.05 16.91
CA ALA A 326 -7.97 -16.30 18.13
C ALA A 326 -6.71 -15.52 18.57
N PRO A 327 -6.85 -14.34 19.22
CA PRO A 327 -5.72 -13.60 19.75
C PRO A 327 -5.05 -14.34 20.91
N ASP A 328 -3.73 -14.32 20.95
CA ASP A 328 -2.91 -14.88 22.03
C ASP A 328 -2.12 -13.75 22.72
N GLY A 329 -2.29 -13.63 24.04
CA GLY A 329 -1.67 -12.61 24.88
C GLY A 329 -0.21 -12.90 25.25
N HIS A 330 0.23 -14.15 25.25
CA HIS A 330 1.66 -14.51 25.28
C HIS A 330 2.33 -14.15 23.96
N ARG A 331 1.66 -14.42 22.83
CA ARG A 331 2.14 -14.01 21.50
C ARG A 331 2.19 -12.48 21.36
N ALA A 332 1.22 -11.75 21.89
CA ALA A 332 1.22 -10.28 21.90
C ALA A 332 2.36 -9.68 22.75
N ALA A 333 2.87 -10.41 23.75
CA ALA A 333 4.05 -10.02 24.53
C ALA A 333 5.39 -10.37 23.85
N SER A 334 5.38 -11.21 22.80
CA SER A 334 6.60 -11.67 22.14
C SER A 334 7.36 -10.52 21.48
N GLY A 335 8.61 -10.32 21.89
CA GLY A 335 9.47 -9.23 21.40
C GLY A 335 9.40 -7.93 22.20
N ILE A 336 8.53 -7.82 23.22
CA ILE A 336 8.52 -6.69 24.16
C ILE A 336 9.56 -6.96 25.27
N PRO A 337 10.64 -6.14 25.38
CA PRO A 337 11.77 -6.49 26.25
C PRO A 337 11.50 -6.19 27.74
N ILE A 338 11.61 -7.24 28.57
CA ILE A 338 11.71 -7.12 30.03
C ILE A 338 13.20 -7.16 30.41
N SER A 339 13.77 -6.02 30.80
CA SER A 339 15.20 -5.89 31.14
C SER A 339 15.46 -5.92 32.65
N GLN A 340 16.69 -6.18 33.09
CA GLN A 340 17.06 -6.02 34.51
C GLN A 340 16.93 -4.57 34.99
N ASN A 341 17.16 -3.58 34.10
CA ASN A 341 16.94 -2.16 34.42
C ASN A 341 15.45 -1.87 34.70
N ASN A 342 14.53 -2.57 34.03
CA ASN A 342 13.09 -2.48 34.28
C ASN A 342 12.78 -2.87 35.73
N VAL A 343 13.34 -4.00 36.17
CA VAL A 343 13.20 -4.47 37.56
C VAL A 343 13.86 -3.49 38.52
N HIS A 344 15.02 -2.91 38.20
CA HIS A 344 15.70 -1.95 39.08
C HIS A 344 15.00 -0.59 39.23
N LEU A 345 14.29 -0.11 38.21
CA LEU A 345 13.48 1.11 38.27
C LEU A 345 12.30 0.96 39.23
N LEU A 346 11.62 -0.20 39.20
CA LEU A 346 10.50 -0.52 40.10
C LEU A 346 10.82 -0.31 41.59
N TRP A 347 12.06 -0.58 41.99
CA TRP A 347 12.51 -0.44 43.38
C TRP A 347 12.69 1.03 43.81
N THR A 348 12.83 2.01 42.91
CA THR A 348 13.28 3.37 43.29
C THR A 348 12.14 4.38 43.57
N LEU A 349 10.86 3.98 43.50
CA LEU A 349 9.72 4.90 43.25
C LEU A 349 8.68 5.08 44.40
N ASN A 350 9.02 5.23 45.70
CA ASN A 350 8.00 5.28 46.80
C ASN A 350 8.32 6.18 48.03
N SER A 351 7.41 7.08 48.46
CA SER A 351 7.48 7.87 49.74
C SER A 351 6.13 8.46 50.25
N PRO A 352 5.87 8.75 51.56
CA PRO A 352 4.51 9.13 52.05
C PRO A 352 4.33 10.30 53.09
N ALA A 353 3.21 11.07 52.97
CA ALA A 353 2.71 12.15 53.87
C ALA A 353 1.18 12.43 53.64
N ARG A 354 0.39 13.32 54.31
CA ARG A 354 0.19 13.82 55.71
C ARG A 354 -1.30 14.30 55.86
N LYS A 355 -1.92 14.38 57.06
CA LYS A 355 -3.42 14.44 57.23
C LYS A 355 -4.10 15.84 57.09
N GLU A 356 -5.03 16.03 56.13
CA GLU A 356 -6.50 16.31 56.27
C GLU A 356 -7.17 16.72 54.92
N SER A 357 -8.47 17.03 54.90
CA SER A 357 -9.31 17.24 53.69
C SER A 357 -8.76 18.32 52.73
N PRO A 358 -8.96 18.27 51.39
CA PRO A 358 -9.95 17.50 50.62
C PRO A 358 -9.48 16.09 50.18
N LEU A 359 -8.18 15.83 50.19
CA LEU A 359 -7.57 14.60 49.66
C LEU A 359 -7.65 13.38 50.61
N CYS A 360 -8.73 13.26 51.38
CA CYS A 360 -8.80 12.32 52.50
C CYS A 360 -8.60 10.83 52.12
N HIS A 361 -8.98 10.44 50.90
CA HIS A 361 -8.79 9.10 50.35
C HIS A 361 -7.33 8.81 50.00
N TYR A 362 -6.65 9.73 49.30
CA TYR A 362 -5.20 9.68 49.08
C TYR A 362 -4.42 9.58 50.40
N LEU A 363 -4.89 10.28 51.42
CA LEU A 363 -4.27 10.25 52.75
C LEU A 363 -4.52 8.95 53.50
N ASN A 364 -5.63 8.25 53.26
CA ASN A 364 -5.86 6.89 53.76
C ASN A 364 -4.96 5.87 53.07
N TYR A 365 -4.80 5.99 51.76
CA TYR A 365 -3.85 5.23 50.95
C TYR A 365 -2.39 5.45 51.42
N ALA A 366 -1.94 6.71 51.55
CA ALA A 366 -0.58 7.03 51.99
C ALA A 366 -0.29 6.50 53.41
N ARG A 367 -1.28 6.56 54.33
CA ARG A 367 -1.20 5.93 55.66
C ARG A 367 -1.05 4.40 55.55
N ARG A 368 -1.75 3.73 54.64
CA ARG A 368 -1.59 2.29 54.39
C ARG A 368 -0.20 1.96 53.87
N MET A 369 0.29 2.68 52.87
CA MET A 369 1.63 2.44 52.32
C MET A 369 2.74 2.69 53.34
N THR A 370 2.63 3.76 54.15
CA THR A 370 3.54 4.00 55.29
C THR A 370 3.55 2.84 56.29
N ARG A 371 2.38 2.27 56.62
CA ARG A 371 2.26 1.13 57.54
C ARG A 371 2.87 -0.14 56.95
N LEU A 372 2.64 -0.41 55.65
CA LEU A 372 3.25 -1.54 54.96
C LEU A 372 4.77 -1.43 54.93
N LEU A 373 5.30 -0.25 54.60
CA LEU A 373 6.74 0.05 54.62
C LEU A 373 7.35 -0.19 56.01
N ARG A 374 6.79 0.46 57.05
CA ARG A 374 7.29 0.35 58.43
C ARG A 374 7.16 -1.04 59.04
N SER A 375 6.23 -1.86 58.56
CA SER A 375 6.07 -3.26 59.01
C SER A 375 6.86 -4.27 58.18
N GLY A 376 7.63 -3.82 57.17
CA GLY A 376 8.38 -4.72 56.26
C GLY A 376 7.48 -5.53 55.32
N LYS A 377 6.22 -5.13 55.15
CA LYS A 377 5.20 -5.82 54.34
C LYS A 377 4.89 -5.11 53.01
N HIS A 378 5.69 -4.12 52.63
CA HIS A 378 5.55 -3.45 51.33
C HIS A 378 6.19 -4.31 50.23
N LYS A 379 5.47 -4.54 49.12
CA LYS A 379 5.93 -5.44 48.04
C LYS A 379 7.31 -5.04 47.50
N CYS A 380 7.52 -3.75 47.26
CA CYS A 380 8.69 -3.23 46.53
C CYS A 380 9.49 -2.15 47.27
N ALA A 381 9.27 -1.98 48.59
CA ALA A 381 9.97 -0.94 49.34
C ALA A 381 10.61 -1.45 50.62
N ARG A 382 11.90 -1.17 50.80
CA ARG A 382 12.69 -1.65 51.93
C ARG A 382 12.38 -0.83 53.17
N GLN A 383 12.26 -1.49 54.32
CA GLN A 383 11.96 -0.82 55.60
C GLN A 383 12.97 0.30 55.96
N SER A 384 14.23 0.18 55.50
CA SER A 384 15.26 1.21 55.63
C SER A 384 14.86 2.55 55.02
N TRP A 385 14.18 2.53 53.88
CA TRP A 385 13.81 3.71 53.09
C TRP A 385 12.79 4.62 53.76
N ALA A 386 12.22 4.19 54.90
CA ALA A 386 11.40 5.06 55.74
C ALA A 386 12.19 6.24 56.35
N ASN A 387 13.52 6.27 56.20
CA ASN A 387 14.41 7.32 56.69
C ASN A 387 15.13 8.08 55.56
N ASP A 388 14.91 7.74 54.29
CA ASP A 388 15.62 8.35 53.16
C ASP A 388 15.18 9.80 52.95
N THR A 389 16.14 10.65 52.58
CA THR A 389 15.91 12.06 52.21
C THR A 389 15.66 12.19 50.70
N VAL A 390 15.23 13.38 50.25
CA VAL A 390 15.06 13.66 48.81
C VAL A 390 16.41 13.61 48.10
N GLU A 391 17.48 14.00 48.79
CA GLU A 391 18.87 13.94 48.35
C GLU A 391 19.35 12.50 48.16
N ASP A 392 18.99 11.58 49.06
CA ASP A 392 19.30 10.14 48.92
C ASP A 392 18.60 9.55 47.68
N VAL A 393 17.32 9.89 47.46
CA VAL A 393 16.56 9.45 46.28
C VAL A 393 17.17 10.01 44.99
N ARG A 394 17.53 11.30 44.94
CA ARG A 394 18.22 11.89 43.78
C ARG A 394 19.57 11.22 43.51
N ALA A 395 20.36 10.93 44.55
CA ALA A 395 21.63 10.24 44.42
C ALA A 395 21.46 8.81 43.86
N GLU A 396 20.43 8.07 44.29
CA GLU A 396 20.13 6.74 43.75
C GLU A 396 19.64 6.79 42.29
N VAL A 397 18.78 7.76 41.94
CA VAL A 397 18.32 7.99 40.56
C VAL A 397 19.52 8.26 39.62
N THR A 398 20.45 9.13 40.03
CA THR A 398 21.67 9.41 39.26
C THR A 398 22.63 8.23 39.21
N ALA A 399 22.83 7.51 40.32
CA ALA A 399 23.68 6.32 40.33
C ALA A 399 23.17 5.19 39.41
N LYS A 400 21.86 5.17 39.12
CA LYS A 400 21.21 4.22 38.22
C LYS A 400 20.91 4.76 36.81
N VAL A 401 21.24 6.03 36.53
CA VAL A 401 21.01 6.70 35.24
C VAL A 401 19.53 6.72 34.85
N PHE A 402 18.68 7.18 35.78
CA PHE A 402 17.23 7.28 35.60
C PHE A 402 16.70 8.73 35.56
N GLU A 403 17.57 9.75 35.53
CA GLU A 403 17.15 11.17 35.49
C GLU A 403 16.23 11.48 34.31
N ASP A 404 16.46 10.83 33.16
CA ASP A 404 15.70 11.08 31.95
C ASP A 404 14.38 10.30 31.82
N ASN A 405 14.10 9.38 32.74
CA ASN A 405 12.87 8.58 32.72
C ASN A 405 11.63 9.42 33.09
N SER A 406 10.53 9.24 32.35
CA SER A 406 9.30 10.02 32.51
C SER A 406 8.57 9.74 33.83
N ASP A 407 8.56 8.50 34.31
CA ASP A 407 7.99 8.14 35.62
C ASP A 407 8.75 8.80 36.77
N VAL A 408 10.08 8.89 36.69
CA VAL A 408 10.92 9.61 37.66
C VAL A 408 10.67 11.11 37.60
N LYS A 409 10.65 11.71 36.39
CA LYS A 409 10.38 13.14 36.19
C LYS A 409 9.02 13.54 36.75
N ILE A 410 7.96 12.80 36.44
CA ILE A 410 6.61 13.09 36.95
C ILE A 410 6.53 12.88 38.47
N MET A 411 7.20 11.87 39.04
CA MET A 411 7.24 11.69 40.50
C MET A 411 7.98 12.81 41.24
N PHE A 412 9.06 13.38 40.69
CA PHE A 412 9.69 14.57 41.28
C PHE A 412 8.76 15.78 41.22
N LEU A 413 8.13 16.06 40.07
CA LEU A 413 7.13 17.12 39.95
C LEU A 413 6.01 16.97 40.99
N VAL A 414 5.45 15.76 41.10
CA VAL A 414 4.41 15.40 42.07
C VAL A 414 4.89 15.66 43.49
N GLY A 415 6.07 15.17 43.87
CA GLY A 415 6.63 15.32 45.21
C GLY A 415 6.89 16.77 45.63
N GLU A 416 7.41 17.59 44.70
CA GLU A 416 7.69 19.01 44.92
C GLU A 416 6.40 19.86 44.98
N THR A 417 5.38 19.46 44.21
CA THR A 417 4.13 20.22 44.05
C THR A 417 3.06 19.86 45.07
N MET A 418 3.04 18.61 45.57
CA MET A 418 2.01 18.08 46.47
C MET A 418 1.70 18.96 47.70
N PRO A 419 2.67 19.63 48.37
CA PRO A 419 2.37 20.50 49.51
C PRO A 419 1.41 21.65 49.16
N ARG A 420 1.52 22.21 47.95
CA ARG A 420 0.68 23.31 47.46
C ARG A 420 -0.71 22.83 47.01
N VAL A 421 -0.79 21.59 46.51
CA VAL A 421 -2.07 20.95 46.20
C VAL A 421 -2.84 20.61 47.49
N PHE A 422 -2.15 20.23 48.57
CA PHE A 422 -2.76 20.03 49.88
C PHE A 422 -3.25 21.32 50.55
N THR A 423 -2.68 22.49 50.22
CA THR A 423 -3.15 23.80 50.71
C THR A 423 -4.20 24.45 49.79
N GLU A 424 -4.69 23.73 48.78
CA GLU A 424 -5.64 24.21 47.76
C GLU A 424 -5.15 25.44 46.95
N GLU A 425 -3.82 25.69 46.90
CA GLU A 425 -3.23 26.79 46.13
C GLU A 425 -3.22 26.55 44.61
N THR A 426 -3.31 25.29 44.19
CA THR A 426 -3.15 24.82 42.81
C THR A 426 -3.68 23.39 42.68
N THR A 427 -3.97 22.91 41.46
CA THR A 427 -4.30 21.51 41.21
C THR A 427 -3.13 20.74 40.59
N MET A 428 -3.04 19.43 40.86
CA MET A 428 -2.01 18.59 40.23
C MET A 428 -2.18 18.49 38.70
N LEU A 429 -3.42 18.57 38.21
CA LEU A 429 -3.74 18.45 36.79
C LEU A 429 -3.24 19.66 35.97
N GLU A 430 -3.24 20.86 36.55
CA GLU A 430 -2.68 22.05 35.90
C GLU A 430 -1.17 21.88 35.68
N HIS A 431 -0.42 21.50 36.72
CA HIS A 431 1.02 21.27 36.62
C HIS A 431 1.40 20.10 35.70
N PHE A 432 0.57 19.06 35.61
CA PHE A 432 0.72 18.00 34.61
C PHE A 432 0.56 18.50 33.17
N ARG A 433 -0.34 19.45 32.91
CA ARG A 433 -0.53 20.06 31.59
C ARG A 433 0.58 21.05 31.25
N GLU A 434 0.94 21.94 32.16
CA GLU A 434 1.98 22.96 31.94
C GLU A 434 3.37 22.36 31.68
N SER A 435 3.69 21.23 32.32
CA SER A 435 4.99 20.56 32.16
C SER A 435 5.11 19.66 30.93
N GLY A 436 3.98 19.26 30.30
CA GLY A 436 3.95 18.24 29.25
C GLY A 436 4.34 16.82 29.70
N LEU A 437 4.68 16.62 30.98
CA LEU A 437 5.18 15.33 31.50
C LEU A 437 4.10 14.25 31.53
N LEU A 438 2.81 14.62 31.54
CA LEU A 438 1.71 13.65 31.46
C LEU A 438 1.65 12.96 30.09
N ASP A 439 1.86 13.73 29.03
CA ASP A 439 1.90 13.22 27.65
C ASP A 439 3.15 12.35 27.45
N GLU A 440 4.30 12.77 27.98
CA GLU A 440 5.53 11.95 27.97
C GLU A 440 5.37 10.67 28.81
N TYR A 441 4.68 10.73 29.95
CA TYR A 441 4.35 9.56 30.77
C TYR A 441 3.46 8.58 30.01
N TYR A 442 2.40 9.02 29.32
CA TYR A 442 1.55 8.09 28.56
C TYR A 442 2.22 7.57 27.27
N ALA A 443 3.12 8.34 26.66
CA ALA A 443 3.81 7.93 25.43
C ALA A 443 5.08 7.09 25.67
N ARG A 444 5.76 7.25 26.82
CA ARG A 444 7.09 6.66 27.09
C ARG A 444 7.28 6.09 28.50
N GLY A 445 6.28 6.21 29.36
CA GLY A 445 6.32 5.69 30.71
C GLY A 445 6.61 4.20 30.78
N PHE A 446 7.24 3.82 31.89
CA PHE A 446 7.78 2.50 32.18
C PHE A 446 6.75 1.36 32.11
N ARG A 447 5.47 1.69 32.30
CA ARG A 447 4.32 0.80 32.12
C ARG A 447 3.65 0.99 30.76
N THR A 448 3.40 2.25 30.41
CA THR A 448 2.46 2.67 29.36
C THR A 448 2.98 2.33 27.97
N MET A 449 4.29 2.38 27.75
CA MET A 449 4.92 1.91 26.51
C MET A 449 4.71 0.40 26.32
N GLN A 450 4.96 -0.42 27.33
CA GLN A 450 4.82 -1.89 27.25
C GLN A 450 3.35 -2.30 27.12
N SER A 451 2.44 -1.63 27.84
CA SER A 451 1.00 -1.79 27.68
C SER A 451 0.55 -1.49 26.25
N SER A 452 0.91 -0.32 25.71
CA SER A 452 0.52 0.07 24.35
C SER A 452 1.15 -0.78 23.25
N LEU A 453 2.39 -1.26 23.43
CA LEU A 453 3.00 -2.24 22.53
C LEU A 453 2.22 -3.56 22.54
N TRP A 454 1.85 -4.08 23.71
CA TRP A 454 1.03 -5.29 23.82
C TRP A 454 -0.35 -5.12 23.19
N LEU A 455 -1.04 -4.00 23.48
CA LEU A 455 -2.32 -3.65 22.86
C LEU A 455 -2.20 -3.58 21.34
N SER A 456 -1.08 -3.05 20.81
CA SER A 456 -0.81 -3.03 19.37
C SER A 456 -0.71 -4.43 18.78
N GLN A 457 -0.05 -5.38 19.45
CA GLN A 457 0.12 -6.75 18.95
C GLN A 457 -1.11 -7.63 19.16
N ALA A 458 -1.89 -7.41 20.22
CA ALA A 458 -3.19 -8.05 20.41
C ALA A 458 -4.18 -7.59 19.33
N THR A 459 -4.29 -6.28 19.11
CA THR A 459 -5.11 -5.70 18.03
C THR A 459 -4.64 -6.18 16.67
N LYS A 460 -3.31 -6.25 16.43
CA LYS A 460 -2.74 -6.75 15.18
C LYS A 460 -3.12 -8.19 14.89
N GLN A 461 -3.17 -9.09 15.88
CA GLN A 461 -3.65 -10.46 15.66
C GLN A 461 -5.10 -10.48 15.18
N ILE A 462 -5.94 -9.59 15.71
CA ILE A 462 -7.35 -9.47 15.30
C ILE A 462 -7.45 -8.88 13.88
N THR A 463 -6.70 -7.84 13.54
CA THR A 463 -6.71 -7.25 12.18
C THR A 463 -6.05 -8.15 11.13
N ASP A 464 -5.02 -8.92 11.51
CA ASP A 464 -4.39 -9.92 10.65
C ASP A 464 -5.38 -11.02 10.27
N ARG A 465 -6.30 -11.38 11.19
CA ARG A 465 -7.43 -12.29 10.90
C ARG A 465 -8.56 -11.60 10.12
N SER A 466 -8.90 -10.36 10.45
CA SER A 466 -10.01 -9.64 9.83
C SER A 466 -9.55 -8.22 9.47
N PRO A 467 -9.20 -7.93 8.20
CA PRO A 467 -8.67 -6.61 7.82
C PRO A 467 -9.76 -5.53 7.63
N HIS A 468 -11.03 -5.88 7.80
CA HIS A 468 -12.19 -5.00 7.57
C HIS A 468 -12.95 -4.81 8.88
N LEU A 469 -12.37 -4.01 9.78
CA LEU A 469 -12.87 -3.81 11.15
C LEU A 469 -13.18 -2.34 11.44
N THR A 470 -14.26 -2.14 12.18
CA THR A 470 -14.65 -0.89 12.82
C THR A 470 -14.16 -0.91 14.27
N ILE A 471 -13.09 -0.18 14.55
CA ILE A 471 -12.39 -0.17 15.84
C ILE A 471 -12.79 1.09 16.62
N LEU A 472 -13.16 0.94 17.90
CA LEU A 472 -13.44 2.04 18.82
C LEU A 472 -12.36 2.12 19.89
N ASP A 473 -11.68 3.26 20.00
CA ASP A 473 -10.62 3.52 20.98
C ASP A 473 -11.18 4.47 22.06
N ILE A 474 -11.29 3.98 23.30
CA ILE A 474 -11.99 4.65 24.40
C ILE A 474 -11.00 5.18 25.42
N GLY A 475 -11.11 6.48 25.74
CA GLY A 475 -10.14 7.17 26.58
C GLY A 475 -8.76 7.25 25.92
N ALA A 476 -8.75 7.41 24.59
CA ALA A 476 -7.53 7.46 23.81
C ALA A 476 -6.62 8.65 24.21
N GLY A 477 -7.19 9.69 24.82
CA GLY A 477 -6.48 10.82 25.42
C GLY A 477 -5.52 11.48 24.44
N THR A 478 -4.23 11.45 24.76
CA THR A 478 -3.14 12.01 23.95
C THR A 478 -2.83 11.21 22.67
N GLY A 479 -3.48 10.06 22.46
CA GLY A 479 -3.23 9.14 21.35
C GLY A 479 -1.94 8.31 21.50
N GLY A 480 -1.34 8.26 22.69
CA GLY A 480 -0.11 7.51 22.94
C GLY A 480 -0.22 6.01 22.59
N ALA A 481 -1.27 5.35 23.08
CA ALA A 481 -1.55 3.95 22.75
C ALA A 481 -1.98 3.78 21.28
N THR A 482 -2.90 4.64 20.83
CA THR A 482 -3.37 4.72 19.44
C THR A 482 -2.20 4.72 18.45
N LYS A 483 -1.18 5.56 18.66
CA LYS A 483 -0.01 5.64 17.78
C LYS A 483 0.71 4.31 17.57
N ASN A 484 0.89 3.53 18.64
CA ASN A 484 1.50 2.20 18.54
C ASN A 484 0.57 1.21 17.83
N ILE A 485 -0.74 1.24 18.12
CA ILE A 485 -1.76 0.42 17.44
C ILE A 485 -1.79 0.72 15.94
N ARG A 486 -1.98 1.99 15.54
CA ARG A 486 -1.98 2.46 14.14
C ARG A 486 -0.72 2.02 13.39
N SER A 487 0.44 2.11 14.03
CA SER A 487 1.73 1.69 13.45
C SER A 487 1.85 0.18 13.25
N ALA A 488 1.22 -0.63 14.10
CA ALA A 488 1.23 -2.10 14.00
C ALA A 488 0.23 -2.64 12.98
N ILE A 489 -0.94 -2.00 12.83
CA ILE A 489 -2.04 -2.48 11.98
C ILE A 489 -2.12 -1.80 10.59
N GLY A 490 -1.38 -0.70 10.38
CA GLY A 490 -1.32 -0.03 9.06
C GLY A 490 -2.71 0.34 8.55
N HIS A 491 -3.06 -0.14 7.35
CA HIS A 491 -4.37 0.11 6.71
C HIS A 491 -5.33 -1.09 6.76
N TYR A 492 -5.09 -2.09 7.63
CA TYR A 492 -5.92 -3.29 7.76
C TYR A 492 -7.10 -3.08 8.74
N PHE A 493 -7.95 -2.10 8.43
CA PHE A 493 -9.19 -1.76 9.15
C PHE A 493 -10.04 -0.82 8.27
N ASP A 494 -11.36 -0.78 8.46
CA ASP A 494 -12.25 0.07 7.66
C ASP A 494 -12.51 1.44 8.32
N SER A 495 -12.60 1.47 9.66
CA SER A 495 -12.80 2.73 10.40
C SER A 495 -12.23 2.65 11.82
N TYR A 496 -11.64 3.74 12.30
CA TYR A 496 -11.07 3.85 13.64
C TYR A 496 -11.63 5.08 14.35
N ILE A 497 -12.49 4.84 15.32
CA ILE A 497 -13.25 5.86 16.03
C ILE A 497 -12.45 6.21 17.30
N PHE A 498 -11.75 7.34 17.24
CA PHE A 498 -10.98 7.89 18.34
C PHE A 498 -11.90 8.62 19.31
N THR A 499 -11.93 8.18 20.57
CA THR A 499 -12.81 8.78 21.58
C THR A 499 -12.14 9.06 22.91
N ASP A 500 -12.64 10.10 23.56
CA ASP A 500 -12.27 10.54 24.89
C ASP A 500 -13.48 11.22 25.55
N ILE A 501 -13.47 11.38 26.87
CA ILE A 501 -14.51 12.11 27.61
C ILE A 501 -14.50 13.62 27.28
N SER A 502 -13.39 14.13 26.73
CA SER A 502 -13.19 15.52 26.32
C SER A 502 -12.69 15.62 24.88
N SER A 503 -13.22 16.57 24.10
CA SER A 503 -12.72 16.87 22.75
C SER A 503 -11.36 17.59 22.74
N SER A 504 -10.79 17.91 23.91
CA SER A 504 -9.56 18.69 24.07
C SER A 504 -8.32 18.10 23.39
N PHE A 505 -8.33 16.81 23.05
CA PHE A 505 -7.19 16.15 22.40
C PHE A 505 -7.35 16.00 20.88
N PHE A 506 -8.55 16.26 20.32
CA PHE A 506 -8.88 15.85 18.95
C PHE A 506 -8.13 16.64 17.87
N GLU A 507 -7.82 17.92 18.09
CA GLU A 507 -7.06 18.73 17.12
C GLU A 507 -5.63 18.20 16.96
N ASN A 508 -4.88 18.07 18.05
CA ASN A 508 -3.54 17.49 18.09
C ASN A 508 -3.53 16.04 17.56
N ALA A 509 -4.50 15.22 17.94
CA ALA A 509 -4.62 13.86 17.42
C ALA A 509 -4.88 13.83 15.91
N ALA A 510 -5.73 14.72 15.38
CA ALA A 510 -6.01 14.80 13.94
C ALA A 510 -4.79 15.28 13.11
N GLU A 511 -3.88 16.05 13.71
CA GLU A 511 -2.58 16.36 13.10
C GLU A 511 -1.65 15.13 13.11
N ILE A 512 -1.46 14.50 14.28
CA ILE A 512 -0.60 13.31 14.46
C ILE A 512 -1.02 12.16 13.53
N PHE A 513 -2.33 11.97 13.33
CA PHE A 513 -2.89 10.88 12.52
C PHE A 513 -3.29 11.29 11.09
N THR A 514 -2.75 12.39 10.57
CA THR A 514 -2.96 12.83 9.17
C THR A 514 -2.84 11.69 8.13
N PRO A 515 -1.87 10.74 8.20
CA PRO A 515 -1.77 9.62 7.25
C PRO A 515 -2.97 8.65 7.22
N TRP A 516 -3.88 8.74 8.21
CA TRP A 516 -5.07 7.90 8.34
C TRP A 516 -6.36 8.71 8.46
N ARG A 517 -6.31 10.01 8.14
CA ARG A 517 -7.40 10.96 8.38
C ARG A 517 -8.75 10.53 7.79
N GLU A 518 -8.74 9.93 6.60
CA GLU A 518 -9.96 9.46 5.91
C GLU A 518 -10.61 8.24 6.58
N LEU A 519 -9.83 7.48 7.34
CA LEU A 519 -10.26 6.27 8.04
C LEU A 519 -10.54 6.52 9.53
N MET A 520 -10.38 7.76 10.01
CA MET A 520 -10.49 8.12 11.43
C MET A 520 -11.65 9.07 11.72
N VAL A 521 -12.40 8.76 12.78
CA VAL A 521 -13.52 9.59 13.26
C VAL A 521 -13.25 9.99 14.70
N PHE A 522 -13.30 11.29 15.00
CA PHE A 522 -13.08 11.82 16.35
C PHE A 522 -14.43 12.13 17.01
N LYS A 523 -14.70 11.55 18.19
CA LYS A 523 -16.01 11.70 18.85
C LYS A 523 -15.90 11.63 20.38
N VAL A 524 -16.65 12.46 21.09
CA VAL A 524 -16.70 12.39 22.55
C VAL A 524 -17.44 11.12 23.00
N CYS A 525 -16.87 10.39 23.96
CA CYS A 525 -17.47 9.22 24.58
C CYS A 525 -17.17 9.19 26.09
N ASP A 526 -18.23 9.26 26.89
CA ASP A 526 -18.21 8.96 28.32
C ASP A 526 -18.71 7.53 28.52
N ALA A 527 -17.82 6.64 28.96
CA ALA A 527 -18.13 5.21 29.10
C ALA A 527 -19.12 4.91 30.26
N GLU A 528 -19.33 5.84 31.20
CA GLU A 528 -20.30 5.69 32.29
C GLU A 528 -21.74 6.00 31.84
N LYS A 529 -21.89 6.81 30.79
CA LYS A 529 -23.17 7.21 30.21
C LYS A 529 -23.61 6.22 29.12
N ASP A 530 -24.92 6.12 28.90
CA ASP A 530 -25.45 5.25 27.86
C ASP A 530 -24.89 5.69 26.47
N PRO A 531 -24.19 4.81 25.73
CA PRO A 531 -23.59 5.17 24.45
C PRO A 531 -24.63 5.57 23.40
N LEU A 532 -25.84 5.01 23.47
CA LEU A 532 -26.89 5.27 22.47
C LEU A 532 -27.41 6.71 22.59
N VAL A 533 -27.49 7.24 23.82
CA VAL A 533 -27.83 8.64 24.09
C VAL A 533 -26.72 9.60 23.65
N GLN A 534 -25.47 9.11 23.58
CA GLN A 534 -24.32 9.83 23.02
C GLN A 534 -24.22 9.68 21.48
N GLY A 535 -25.27 9.16 20.84
CA GLY A 535 -25.38 9.00 19.39
C GLY A 535 -24.44 7.94 18.82
N PHE A 536 -23.98 6.99 19.62
CA PHE A 536 -23.37 5.74 19.11
C PHE A 536 -24.49 4.77 18.74
N VAL A 537 -24.17 3.82 17.86
CA VAL A 537 -25.11 2.79 17.42
C VAL A 537 -24.75 1.47 18.11
N GLU A 538 -25.78 0.73 18.53
CA GLU A 538 -25.62 -0.58 19.18
C GLU A 538 -25.03 -1.59 18.19
N GLY A 539 -24.24 -2.56 18.67
CA GLY A 539 -23.73 -3.66 17.84
C GLY A 539 -22.94 -3.22 16.61
N THR A 540 -22.24 -2.08 16.66
CA THR A 540 -21.59 -1.50 15.48
C THR A 540 -20.10 -1.78 15.42
N TYR A 541 -19.45 -1.90 16.57
CA TYR A 541 -18.00 -1.97 16.68
C TYR A 541 -17.52 -3.42 16.72
N ASP A 542 -16.50 -3.73 15.94
CA ASP A 542 -15.89 -5.07 15.90
C ASP A 542 -14.86 -5.25 17.02
N VAL A 543 -14.15 -4.16 17.35
CA VAL A 543 -13.16 -4.10 18.43
C VAL A 543 -13.37 -2.85 19.26
N VAL A 544 -13.36 -2.98 20.59
CA VAL A 544 -13.29 -1.88 21.55
C VAL A 544 -11.97 -1.98 22.29
N ILE A 545 -11.18 -0.91 22.24
CA ILE A 545 -9.88 -0.80 22.89
C ILE A 545 -9.98 0.19 24.04
N GLY A 546 -9.35 -0.12 25.17
CA GLY A 546 -9.21 0.80 26.31
C GLY A 546 -7.84 0.68 26.96
N SER A 547 -7.16 1.81 27.12
CA SER A 547 -5.83 1.89 27.74
C SER A 547 -5.88 2.85 28.92
N LEU A 548 -5.89 2.32 30.15
CA LEU A 548 -5.95 3.12 31.40
C LEU A 548 -7.18 4.07 31.43
N VAL A 549 -8.37 3.52 31.22
CA VAL A 549 -9.64 4.26 31.09
C VAL A 549 -10.80 3.72 31.95
N VAL A 550 -10.94 2.39 32.08
CA VAL A 550 -12.10 1.81 32.77
C VAL A 550 -12.00 1.95 34.29
N HIS A 551 -10.79 2.15 34.81
CA HIS A 551 -10.56 2.41 36.23
C HIS A 551 -11.13 3.76 36.70
N THR A 552 -11.14 4.81 35.86
CA THR A 552 -11.70 6.15 36.16
C THR A 552 -13.22 6.20 35.94
N THR A 553 -13.95 5.24 36.51
CA THR A 553 -15.42 5.20 36.50
C THR A 553 -15.93 4.94 37.90
N ALA A 554 -17.15 5.37 38.22
CA ALA A 554 -17.80 5.12 39.51
C ALA A 554 -18.42 3.73 39.59
N GLU A 555 -19.08 3.28 38.51
CA GLU A 555 -19.79 1.98 38.43
C GLU A 555 -19.18 1.09 37.32
N LEU A 556 -18.22 0.22 37.64
CA LEU A 556 -17.50 -0.57 36.64
C LEU A 556 -18.45 -1.54 35.89
N ASP A 557 -19.38 -2.16 36.60
CA ASP A 557 -20.41 -3.04 36.03
C ASP A 557 -21.25 -2.36 34.94
N LYS A 558 -21.55 -1.07 35.14
CA LYS A 558 -22.34 -0.25 34.21
C LYS A 558 -21.51 0.17 33.01
N THR A 559 -20.27 0.60 33.25
CA THR A 559 -19.26 0.87 32.21
C THR A 559 -19.11 -0.33 31.29
N MET A 560 -18.89 -1.54 31.83
CA MET A 560 -18.73 -2.73 30.99
C MET A 560 -19.99 -3.10 30.21
N ARG A 561 -21.21 -2.93 30.76
CA ARG A 561 -22.46 -3.09 29.99
C ARG A 561 -22.60 -2.05 28.88
N ASN A 562 -22.16 -0.81 29.08
CA ASN A 562 -22.12 0.20 28.03
C ASN A 562 -21.12 -0.18 26.92
N LEU A 563 -19.94 -0.67 27.26
CA LEU A 563 -18.97 -1.19 26.28
C LEU A 563 -19.52 -2.41 25.53
N ARG A 564 -20.26 -3.28 26.21
CA ARG A 564 -20.91 -4.45 25.61
C ARG A 564 -21.97 -4.07 24.57
N LYS A 565 -22.77 -3.02 24.80
CA LYS A 565 -23.74 -2.49 23.80
C LYS A 565 -23.07 -2.06 22.50
N LEU A 566 -21.87 -1.48 22.59
CA LEU A 566 -21.15 -0.96 21.43
C LEU A 566 -20.65 -2.09 20.52
N LEU A 567 -20.24 -3.22 21.11
CA LEU A 567 -19.68 -4.36 20.39
C LEU A 567 -20.74 -5.20 19.66
N LYS A 568 -20.40 -5.61 18.43
CA LYS A 568 -21.02 -6.74 17.71
C LYS A 568 -20.95 -8.01 18.55
N LEU A 569 -21.79 -8.98 18.22
CA LEU A 569 -21.72 -10.31 18.80
C LEU A 569 -20.43 -11.00 18.35
N GLY A 570 -19.67 -11.58 19.27
CA GLY A 570 -18.30 -12.04 19.00
C GLY A 570 -17.27 -10.91 18.84
N GLY A 571 -17.66 -9.65 19.05
CA GLY A 571 -16.77 -8.49 19.09
C GLY A 571 -15.71 -8.59 20.18
N TYR A 572 -14.52 -8.02 19.95
CA TYR A 572 -13.41 -8.10 20.90
C TYR A 572 -13.27 -6.85 21.76
N LEU A 573 -13.17 -7.04 23.07
CA LEU A 573 -12.76 -6.04 24.04
C LEU A 573 -11.28 -6.26 24.37
N VAL A 574 -10.43 -5.25 24.10
CA VAL A 574 -8.98 -5.31 24.29
C VAL A 574 -8.57 -4.24 25.30
N ILE A 575 -8.18 -4.66 26.51
CA ILE A 575 -7.96 -3.74 27.65
C ILE A 575 -6.54 -3.85 28.19
N GLY A 576 -5.95 -2.69 28.48
CA GLY A 576 -4.72 -2.56 29.24
C GLY A 576 -4.93 -1.66 30.46
N GLU A 577 -4.92 -2.24 31.64
CA GLU A 577 -5.23 -1.55 32.90
C GLU A 577 -4.20 -1.77 34.00
N GLY A 578 -4.20 -0.90 35.01
CA GLY A 578 -3.45 -1.14 36.24
C GLY A 578 -4.08 -2.26 37.09
N SER A 579 -3.29 -2.90 37.95
CA SER A 579 -3.76 -3.96 38.85
C SER A 579 -3.69 -3.58 40.32
N SER A 580 -4.69 -3.99 41.10
CA SER A 580 -4.60 -3.92 42.57
C SER A 580 -3.56 -4.85 43.16
N ASP A 581 -3.13 -5.88 42.41
CA ASP A 581 -2.07 -6.81 42.82
C ASP A 581 -0.69 -6.48 42.23
N GLY A 582 -0.60 -5.47 41.35
CA GLY A 582 0.66 -5.01 40.77
C GLY A 582 1.61 -4.40 41.82
N PRO A 583 2.94 -4.45 41.58
CA PRO A 583 3.94 -3.86 42.47
C PRO A 583 3.91 -2.32 42.49
N LEU A 584 3.45 -1.71 41.40
CA LEU A 584 3.39 -0.27 41.17
C LEU A 584 2.11 0.40 41.70
N GLN A 585 1.19 -0.33 42.35
CA GLN A 585 0.03 0.26 43.05
C GLN A 585 0.44 1.45 43.93
N SER A 586 1.61 1.35 44.57
CA SER A 586 2.19 2.38 45.44
C SER A 586 2.74 3.62 44.70
N GLY A 587 3.15 3.46 43.44
CA GLY A 587 3.65 4.54 42.58
C GLY A 587 2.53 5.28 41.86
N ASP A 588 1.57 4.55 41.28
CA ASP A 588 0.45 5.16 40.55
C ASP A 588 -0.42 6.00 41.48
N GLY A 589 -0.74 5.47 42.67
CA GLY A 589 -1.49 6.22 43.67
C GLY A 589 -0.70 7.39 44.26
N PHE A 590 0.64 7.44 44.13
CA PHE A 590 1.44 8.62 44.46
C PHE A 590 1.33 9.68 43.36
N ILE A 591 1.47 9.30 42.09
CA ILE A 591 1.34 10.22 40.94
C ILE A 591 -0.09 10.76 40.81
N PHE A 592 -1.07 9.86 40.73
CA PHE A 592 -2.45 10.17 40.34
C PHE A 592 -3.43 10.27 41.51
N GLY A 593 -3.06 9.85 42.72
CA GLY A 593 -3.95 9.91 43.89
C GLY A 593 -4.36 11.33 44.30
N ALA A 594 -3.67 12.37 43.83
CA ALA A 594 -4.09 13.76 43.98
C ALA A 594 -5.22 14.19 43.02
N LEU A 595 -5.55 13.38 42.01
CA LEU A 595 -6.64 13.64 41.06
C LEU A 595 -7.98 13.14 41.63
N THR A 596 -9.04 13.93 41.47
CA THR A 596 -10.39 13.56 41.91
C THR A 596 -10.94 12.33 41.18
N GLY A 597 -10.68 12.21 39.88
CA GLY A 597 -11.10 11.08 39.04
C GLY A 597 -10.51 9.72 39.47
N TRP A 598 -9.40 9.70 40.21
CA TRP A 598 -8.78 8.48 40.72
C TRP A 598 -9.62 7.78 41.81
N TRP A 599 -10.55 8.50 42.47
CA TRP A 599 -11.33 8.00 43.61
C TRP A 599 -12.81 7.73 43.29
N LEU A 600 -13.23 7.78 42.02
CA LEU A 600 -14.64 7.61 41.62
C LEU A 600 -15.24 6.27 42.09
N GLY A 601 -14.49 5.17 42.00
CA GLY A 601 -14.95 3.83 42.37
C GLY A 601 -15.06 3.52 43.86
N ILE A 602 -14.95 4.51 44.74
CA ILE A 602 -14.82 4.26 46.19
C ILE A 602 -16.05 3.59 46.81
N ASP A 603 -17.25 3.92 46.31
CA ASP A 603 -18.51 3.36 46.77
C ASP A 603 -18.72 1.90 46.35
N GLU A 604 -18.03 1.43 45.29
CA GLU A 604 -17.90 0.00 44.95
C GLU A 604 -16.88 -0.75 45.83
N GLY A 605 -16.26 -0.06 46.79
CA GLY A 605 -15.27 -0.64 47.68
C GLY A 605 -13.82 -0.45 47.23
N ARG A 606 -13.55 0.27 46.11
CA ARG A 606 -12.20 0.54 45.56
C ARG A 606 -11.45 1.63 46.37
N ASN A 607 -11.38 1.42 47.68
CA ASN A 607 -11.00 2.38 48.73
C ASN A 607 -9.52 2.81 48.78
N LEU A 608 -8.67 2.27 47.90
CA LEU A 608 -7.20 2.37 48.00
C LEU A 608 -6.51 2.59 46.66
N SER A 609 -7.14 2.15 45.59
CA SER A 609 -6.72 2.26 44.20
C SER A 609 -7.98 1.98 43.37
N PRO A 610 -8.17 2.65 42.21
CA PRO A 610 -9.30 2.41 41.32
C PRO A 610 -9.20 1.06 40.58
N PHE A 611 -8.06 0.37 40.68
CA PHE A 611 -7.80 -0.92 40.04
C PHE A 611 -8.40 -2.09 40.83
N ILE A 612 -8.65 -3.17 40.10
CA ILE A 612 -9.05 -4.49 40.59
C ILE A 612 -8.00 -5.54 40.18
N ASN A 613 -8.17 -6.80 40.57
CA ASN A 613 -7.28 -7.90 40.17
C ASN A 613 -7.89 -8.84 39.12
N VAL A 614 -7.09 -9.77 38.60
CA VAL A 614 -7.48 -10.64 37.47
C VAL A 614 -8.78 -11.42 37.74
N PRO A 615 -8.98 -12.11 38.89
CA PRO A 615 -10.25 -12.77 39.18
C PRO A 615 -11.45 -11.82 39.26
N GLN A 616 -11.23 -10.58 39.74
CA GLN A 616 -12.29 -9.57 39.78
C GLN A 616 -12.64 -9.07 38.37
N CYS A 617 -11.66 -8.85 37.48
CA CYS A 617 -11.90 -8.51 36.08
C CYS A 617 -12.74 -9.58 35.38
N ASP A 618 -12.32 -10.84 35.51
CA ASP A 618 -12.98 -12.01 34.95
C ASP A 618 -14.45 -12.10 35.40
N SER A 619 -14.69 -12.02 36.72
CA SER A 619 -16.03 -12.01 37.32
C SER A 619 -16.89 -10.79 36.95
N VAL A 620 -16.30 -9.67 36.54
CA VAL A 620 -17.02 -8.49 36.01
C VAL A 620 -17.40 -8.72 34.56
N LEU A 621 -16.50 -9.26 33.75
CA LEU A 621 -16.71 -9.54 32.33
C LEU A 621 -17.84 -10.55 32.12
N GLU A 622 -17.81 -11.70 32.81
CA GLU A 622 -18.86 -12.73 32.74
C GLU A 622 -20.25 -12.13 33.02
N ARG A 623 -20.41 -11.38 34.11
CA ARG A 623 -21.72 -10.82 34.53
C ARG A 623 -22.16 -9.56 33.76
N THR A 624 -21.35 -9.09 32.81
CA THR A 624 -21.66 -7.89 31.99
C THR A 624 -21.81 -8.21 30.50
N GLY A 625 -21.83 -9.50 30.13
CA GLY A 625 -22.10 -9.98 28.77
C GLY A 625 -20.86 -10.29 27.94
N PHE A 626 -19.74 -10.61 28.59
CA PHE A 626 -18.52 -11.11 27.96
C PHE A 626 -18.21 -12.56 28.36
N SER A 627 -17.28 -13.21 27.67
CA SER A 627 -16.84 -14.59 27.90
C SER A 627 -16.00 -14.82 29.16
N GLY A 628 -15.70 -13.77 29.93
CA GLY A 628 -14.59 -13.74 30.88
C GLY A 628 -13.32 -13.22 30.20
N ILE A 629 -12.14 -13.61 30.69
CA ILE A 629 -10.85 -13.33 30.04
C ILE A 629 -10.47 -14.49 29.10
N ASP A 630 -10.54 -14.27 27.79
CA ASP A 630 -10.15 -15.29 26.79
C ASP A 630 -8.63 -15.48 26.74
N THR A 631 -7.86 -14.38 26.89
CA THR A 631 -6.40 -14.43 26.99
C THR A 631 -5.83 -13.25 27.79
N LEU A 632 -4.69 -13.50 28.44
CA LEU A 632 -3.93 -12.57 29.28
C LEU A 632 -2.50 -12.39 28.72
N SER A 633 -1.85 -11.26 29.00
CA SER A 633 -0.38 -11.15 28.93
C SER A 633 0.33 -12.15 29.89
N PRO A 634 1.61 -12.51 29.64
CA PRO A 634 2.38 -13.35 30.56
C PRO A 634 2.43 -12.78 31.99
N PRO A 635 2.48 -13.62 33.04
CA PRO A 635 2.50 -13.18 34.44
C PRO A 635 3.58 -12.13 34.76
N GLU A 636 4.73 -12.20 34.08
CA GLU A 636 5.86 -11.28 34.21
C GLU A 636 5.49 -9.82 33.94
N PHE A 637 4.43 -9.55 33.15
CA PHE A 637 3.93 -8.20 32.90
C PHE A 637 3.22 -7.62 34.13
N LEU A 638 2.40 -8.44 34.81
CA LEU A 638 1.78 -8.06 36.07
C LEU A 638 2.83 -7.91 37.17
N GLU A 639 3.78 -8.83 37.25
CA GLU A 639 4.86 -8.84 38.26
C GLU A 639 5.87 -7.69 38.08
N THR A 640 6.11 -7.22 36.85
CA THR A 640 7.09 -6.15 36.57
C THR A 640 6.43 -4.78 36.43
N PHE A 641 5.40 -4.67 35.60
CA PHE A 641 4.78 -3.39 35.21
C PHE A 641 3.44 -3.12 35.93
N GLY A 642 2.92 -4.08 36.70
CA GLY A 642 1.69 -3.91 37.47
C GLY A 642 0.42 -3.76 36.65
N VAL A 643 0.40 -4.31 35.44
CA VAL A 643 -0.73 -4.25 34.52
C VAL A 643 -1.48 -5.57 34.39
N ILE A 644 -2.78 -5.47 34.12
CA ILE A 644 -3.58 -6.53 33.56
C ILE A 644 -3.83 -6.17 32.10
N LEU A 645 -3.32 -6.97 31.18
CA LEU A 645 -3.54 -6.82 29.75
C LEU A 645 -4.31 -8.05 29.27
N PHE A 646 -5.49 -7.85 28.70
CA PHE A 646 -6.39 -8.95 28.35
C PHE A 646 -7.23 -8.69 27.10
N VAL A 647 -7.72 -9.79 26.53
CA VAL A 647 -8.79 -9.78 25.53
C VAL A 647 -9.98 -10.58 26.08
N ALA A 648 -11.19 -10.06 25.83
CA ALA A 648 -12.47 -10.69 26.17
C ALA A 648 -13.43 -10.56 24.98
N GLN A 649 -14.32 -11.54 24.78
CA GLN A 649 -15.25 -11.57 23.65
C GLN A 649 -16.68 -11.26 24.12
N ALA A 650 -17.39 -10.44 23.34
CA ALA A 650 -18.80 -10.12 23.57
C ALA A 650 -19.68 -11.34 23.28
N VAL A 651 -20.36 -11.88 24.30
CA VAL A 651 -21.23 -13.06 24.20
C VAL A 651 -22.71 -12.70 24.15
N ASP A 652 -23.53 -13.62 23.67
CA ASP A 652 -24.99 -13.53 23.67
C ASP A 652 -25.57 -14.71 24.45
N GLU A 653 -26.61 -14.47 25.27
CA GLU A 653 -27.34 -15.52 26.00
C GLU A 653 -27.94 -16.57 25.05
N ARG A 654 -28.15 -16.23 23.77
CA ARG A 654 -28.64 -17.12 22.71
C ARG A 654 -27.72 -18.31 22.39
N LEU A 655 -26.43 -18.32 22.78
CA LEU A 655 -25.49 -19.36 22.32
C LEU A 655 -24.41 -19.77 23.34
N ILE A 656 -24.84 -20.34 24.47
CA ILE A 656 -23.94 -21.03 25.42
C ILE A 656 -23.71 -22.48 24.96
N VAL A 657 -22.53 -22.79 24.45
CA VAL A 657 -22.09 -24.18 24.16
C VAL A 657 -21.14 -24.66 25.25
N VAL A 658 -21.62 -25.56 26.12
CA VAL A 658 -20.82 -26.21 27.17
C VAL A 658 -21.03 -27.72 27.09
N ALA A 659 -19.97 -28.48 26.84
CA ALA A 659 -19.98 -29.94 26.93
C ALA A 659 -18.62 -30.53 27.32
N LYS A 660 -18.65 -31.67 28.04
CA LYS A 660 -17.48 -32.48 28.37
C LYS A 660 -17.64 -33.93 27.85
N ILE A 661 -16.72 -34.31 26.96
CA ILE A 661 -16.01 -35.61 26.94
C ILE A 661 -16.88 -36.89 26.75
N ASN A 662 -16.94 -37.38 25.50
CA ASN A 662 -16.38 -38.66 24.99
C ASN A 662 -17.23 -39.29 23.86
N GLU A 663 -16.57 -39.61 22.74
CA GLU A 663 -17.10 -40.12 21.46
C GLU A 663 -17.96 -39.13 20.64
N LEU A 664 -17.58 -38.86 19.37
CA LEU A 664 -18.29 -37.93 18.47
C LEU A 664 -19.79 -38.20 18.38
N THR A 665 -20.17 -39.46 18.22
CA THR A 665 -21.58 -39.89 18.16
C THR A 665 -22.32 -39.62 19.48
N SER A 666 -21.62 -39.66 20.62
CA SER A 666 -22.18 -39.28 21.92
C SER A 666 -22.40 -37.77 22.04
N ILE A 667 -21.43 -36.98 21.56
CA ILE A 667 -21.52 -35.50 21.53
C ILE A 667 -22.73 -35.07 20.66
N PHE A 668 -22.87 -35.65 19.47
CA PHE A 668 -23.96 -35.29 18.56
C PHE A 668 -25.33 -35.90 18.94
N LYS A 669 -25.41 -36.97 19.74
CA LYS A 669 -26.68 -37.60 20.15
C LYS A 669 -27.66 -36.67 20.88
N GLY A 670 -27.17 -35.58 21.48
CA GLY A 670 -28.00 -34.56 22.12
C GLY A 670 -28.35 -33.36 21.24
N ILE A 671 -27.84 -33.30 20.00
CA ILE A 671 -27.86 -32.11 19.12
C ILE A 671 -28.44 -32.45 17.74
N ALA A 672 -28.10 -33.62 17.18
CA ALA A 672 -28.58 -34.10 15.90
C ALA A 672 -29.85 -34.94 16.05
N GLY A 673 -30.81 -34.76 15.13
CA GLY A 673 -32.05 -35.55 15.11
C GLY A 673 -31.85 -37.01 14.68
N GLU A 674 -30.89 -37.27 13.78
CA GLU A 674 -30.47 -38.60 13.33
C GLU A 674 -28.97 -38.55 13.00
N ILE A 675 -28.26 -39.66 13.19
CA ILE A 675 -26.83 -39.80 12.85
C ILE A 675 -26.66 -41.06 12.02
N VAL A 676 -26.20 -40.89 10.78
CA VAL A 676 -25.90 -41.97 9.84
C VAL A 676 -24.40 -41.98 9.55
N THR A 677 -23.77 -43.15 9.55
CA THR A 677 -22.32 -43.32 9.33
C THR A 677 -22.06 -44.27 8.16
N PHE A 678 -21.08 -43.93 7.32
CA PHE A 678 -20.65 -44.72 6.16
C PHE A 678 -19.14 -44.92 6.18
N ASP A 679 -18.67 -46.11 5.79
CA ASP A 679 -17.24 -46.44 5.80
C ASP A 679 -16.42 -45.72 4.70
N SER A 680 -17.07 -45.27 3.62
CA SER A 680 -16.42 -44.50 2.56
C SER A 680 -17.44 -43.72 1.71
N LEU A 681 -16.97 -42.75 0.92
CA LEU A 681 -17.82 -42.03 -0.04
C LEU A 681 -18.50 -42.97 -1.06
N GLU A 682 -17.90 -44.12 -1.35
CA GLU A 682 -18.48 -45.14 -2.25
C GLU A 682 -19.62 -45.94 -1.61
N THR A 683 -19.81 -45.89 -0.29
CA THR A 683 -20.89 -46.61 0.43
C THR A 683 -22.03 -45.69 0.88
N VAL A 684 -21.91 -44.38 0.63
CA VAL A 684 -22.93 -43.38 0.94
C VAL A 684 -24.25 -43.67 0.22
N ASP A 685 -25.32 -43.84 0.99
CA ASP A 685 -26.68 -43.84 0.43
C ASP A 685 -27.17 -42.40 0.25
N HIS A 686 -27.13 -41.93 -1.00
CA HIS A 686 -27.57 -40.59 -1.37
C HIS A 686 -29.09 -40.36 -1.18
N ALA A 687 -29.91 -41.39 -0.95
CA ALA A 687 -31.32 -41.24 -0.61
C ALA A 687 -31.53 -40.73 0.84
N LEU A 688 -30.55 -40.93 1.72
CA LEU A 688 -30.58 -40.49 3.12
C LEU A 688 -29.99 -39.08 3.33
N ILE A 689 -29.43 -38.46 2.29
CA ILE A 689 -28.76 -37.16 2.38
C ILE A 689 -29.54 -36.10 1.62
N ASP A 690 -30.26 -35.25 2.35
CA ASP A 690 -31.03 -34.13 1.79
C ASP A 690 -30.22 -32.82 1.78
N ARG A 691 -30.92 -31.67 1.70
CA ARG A 691 -30.34 -30.31 1.76
C ARG A 691 -30.11 -29.77 3.19
N LYS A 692 -30.69 -30.42 4.21
CA LYS A 692 -30.53 -30.04 5.63
C LYS A 692 -29.44 -30.85 6.32
N THR A 693 -29.01 -31.94 5.69
CA THR A 693 -27.97 -32.83 6.19
C THR A 693 -26.64 -32.08 6.33
N THR A 694 -26.07 -32.14 7.54
CA THR A 694 -24.73 -31.63 7.84
C THR A 694 -23.75 -32.80 7.87
N VAL A 695 -22.63 -32.68 7.15
CA VAL A 695 -21.67 -33.77 6.95
C VAL A 695 -20.33 -33.46 7.61
N LEU A 696 -19.78 -34.46 8.31
CA LEU A 696 -18.36 -34.52 8.69
C LEU A 696 -17.67 -35.57 7.82
N SER A 697 -16.82 -35.13 6.88
CA SER A 697 -16.03 -36.02 6.02
C SER A 697 -14.65 -36.23 6.61
N LEU A 698 -14.32 -37.49 6.93
CA LEU A 698 -13.00 -37.92 7.43
C LEU A 698 -12.19 -38.69 6.37
N THR A 699 -12.69 -38.82 5.14
CA THR A 699 -12.17 -39.72 4.10
C THR A 699 -10.68 -39.55 3.81
N GLU A 700 -10.17 -38.32 3.85
CA GLU A 700 -8.77 -38.01 3.55
C GLU A 700 -7.79 -38.41 4.68
N LEU A 701 -8.31 -38.77 5.87
CA LEU A 701 -7.50 -39.34 6.96
C LEU A 701 -7.19 -40.82 6.71
N ASP A 702 -8.12 -41.55 6.10
CA ASP A 702 -7.96 -42.97 5.77
C ASP A 702 -7.20 -43.17 4.45
N ARG A 703 -7.71 -42.55 3.37
CA ARG A 703 -7.13 -42.63 2.03
C ARG A 703 -7.56 -41.42 1.19
N PRO A 704 -6.61 -40.57 0.75
CA PRO A 704 -6.94 -39.42 -0.09
C PRO A 704 -7.70 -39.82 -1.35
N ALA A 705 -8.87 -39.23 -1.57
CA ALA A 705 -9.84 -39.74 -2.53
C ALA A 705 -9.41 -39.54 -3.99
N PHE A 706 -8.55 -38.54 -4.25
CA PHE A 706 -7.95 -38.31 -5.57
C PHE A 706 -6.73 -39.20 -5.87
N LYS A 707 -6.27 -40.02 -4.93
CA LYS A 707 -5.12 -40.92 -5.14
C LYS A 707 -5.42 -42.02 -6.15
N GLU A 708 -6.60 -42.60 -6.08
CA GLU A 708 -7.11 -43.65 -6.99
C GLU A 708 -8.62 -43.44 -7.20
N ILE A 709 -8.97 -42.56 -8.15
CA ILE A 709 -10.37 -42.27 -8.46
C ILE A 709 -10.99 -43.40 -9.29
N THR A 710 -12.07 -43.99 -8.76
CA THR A 710 -12.91 -44.97 -9.47
C THR A 710 -14.12 -44.28 -10.11
N GLU A 711 -14.79 -44.93 -11.07
CA GLU A 711 -16.06 -44.43 -11.61
C GLU A 711 -17.14 -44.27 -10.53
N LYS A 712 -17.16 -45.19 -9.56
CA LYS A 712 -18.10 -45.16 -8.42
C LYS A 712 -17.79 -44.00 -7.48
N MET A 713 -16.52 -43.82 -7.12
CA MET A 713 -16.04 -42.68 -6.32
C MET A 713 -16.38 -41.34 -6.99
N TRP A 714 -16.16 -41.22 -8.31
CA TRP A 714 -16.52 -40.01 -9.06
C TRP A 714 -18.04 -39.77 -9.10
N TYR A 715 -18.84 -40.82 -9.28
CA TYR A 715 -20.30 -40.71 -9.18
C TYR A 715 -20.74 -40.21 -7.80
N SER A 716 -20.22 -40.80 -6.73
CA SER A 716 -20.47 -40.37 -5.35
C SER A 716 -20.05 -38.93 -5.12
N PHE A 717 -18.90 -38.50 -5.63
CA PHE A 717 -18.44 -37.11 -5.56
C PHE A 717 -19.42 -36.13 -6.19
N ARG A 718 -19.86 -36.37 -7.43
CA ARG A 718 -20.86 -35.49 -8.05
C ARG A 718 -22.14 -35.46 -7.23
N LYS A 719 -22.67 -36.61 -6.80
CA LYS A 719 -23.87 -36.70 -5.96
C LYS A 719 -23.73 -36.05 -4.58
N PHE A 720 -22.50 -35.96 -4.07
CA PHE A 720 -22.17 -35.27 -2.84
C PHE A 720 -22.23 -33.74 -3.00
N PHE A 721 -21.72 -33.22 -4.11
CA PHE A 721 -21.72 -31.78 -4.41
C PHE A 721 -23.01 -31.28 -5.11
N GLU A 722 -23.84 -32.15 -5.70
CA GLU A 722 -25.10 -31.82 -6.38
C GLU A 722 -26.22 -31.22 -5.49
N ALA A 723 -25.98 -30.94 -4.21
CA ALA A 723 -26.99 -30.37 -3.32
C ALA A 723 -26.41 -29.36 -2.31
N GLU A 724 -27.22 -28.35 -2.00
CA GLU A 724 -27.03 -27.35 -0.94
C GLU A 724 -26.84 -28.07 0.41
N ARG A 725 -25.64 -28.05 0.98
CA ARG A 725 -25.29 -28.81 2.19
C ARG A 725 -24.25 -28.07 3.02
N THR A 726 -24.19 -28.37 4.32
CA THR A 726 -23.12 -27.92 5.22
C THR A 726 -22.14 -29.07 5.42
N VAL A 727 -20.86 -28.87 5.08
CA VAL A 727 -19.83 -29.91 5.06
C VAL A 727 -18.58 -29.41 5.77
N LEU A 728 -18.12 -30.15 6.78
CA LEU A 728 -16.79 -30.03 7.36
C LEU A 728 -15.93 -31.18 6.82
N TRP A 729 -14.82 -30.86 6.18
CA TRP A 729 -13.95 -31.84 5.53
C TRP A 729 -12.57 -31.83 6.19
N VAL A 730 -12.13 -32.98 6.69
CA VAL A 730 -10.90 -33.11 7.48
C VAL A 730 -9.80 -33.75 6.63
N THR A 731 -8.60 -33.12 6.57
CA THR A 731 -7.48 -33.57 5.74
C THR A 731 -6.17 -33.72 6.53
N LYS A 732 -5.28 -34.59 6.04
CA LYS A 732 -3.93 -34.81 6.59
C LYS A 732 -2.87 -34.83 5.47
N GLY A 733 -1.66 -34.40 5.82
CA GLY A 733 -0.48 -34.47 4.96
C GLY A 733 -0.62 -33.63 3.70
N ARG A 734 -1.44 -32.57 3.75
CA ARG A 734 -1.85 -31.84 2.55
C ARG A 734 -0.77 -30.88 2.05
N LEU A 735 0.17 -30.50 2.93
CA LEU A 735 1.34 -29.68 2.60
C LEU A 735 2.58 -30.50 2.21
N GLU A 736 2.48 -31.83 2.17
CA GLU A 736 3.55 -32.72 1.70
C GLU A 736 3.73 -32.66 0.16
N ASP A 737 4.96 -32.89 -0.32
CA ASP A 737 5.34 -32.85 -1.75
C ASP A 737 4.47 -33.72 -2.69
N LYS A 738 3.76 -34.73 -2.16
CA LYS A 738 2.88 -35.65 -2.91
C LYS A 738 1.48 -35.73 -2.31
N SER A 739 0.94 -34.57 -1.99
CA SER A 739 -0.40 -34.41 -1.44
C SER A 739 -1.51 -34.58 -2.50
N PHE A 740 -2.19 -35.72 -2.46
CA PHE A 740 -3.51 -35.88 -3.11
C PHE A 740 -4.61 -35.17 -2.31
N SER A 741 -4.43 -35.01 -0.99
CA SER A 741 -5.40 -34.36 -0.09
C SER A 741 -5.62 -32.87 -0.40
N ASN A 742 -4.63 -32.20 -1.02
CA ASN A 742 -4.77 -30.81 -1.46
C ASN A 742 -5.64 -30.67 -2.73
N MET A 743 -5.91 -31.77 -3.46
CA MET A 743 -6.77 -31.74 -4.64
C MET A 743 -8.25 -31.56 -4.28
N ILE A 744 -8.73 -32.18 -3.19
CA ILE A 744 -10.11 -31.95 -2.72
C ILE A 744 -10.31 -30.54 -2.16
N VAL A 745 -9.29 -29.95 -1.53
CA VAL A 745 -9.30 -28.53 -1.13
C VAL A 745 -9.42 -27.62 -2.36
N GLY A 746 -8.60 -27.86 -3.39
CA GLY A 746 -8.65 -27.12 -4.65
C GLY A 746 -10.00 -27.23 -5.36
N LEU A 747 -10.58 -28.44 -5.46
CA LEU A 747 -11.92 -28.65 -5.99
C LEU A 747 -12.98 -27.93 -5.13
N GLY A 748 -12.87 -28.03 -3.81
CA GLY A 748 -13.80 -27.41 -2.87
C GLY A 748 -13.87 -25.89 -3.01
N ARG A 749 -12.71 -25.22 -3.15
CA ARG A 749 -12.62 -23.77 -3.44
C ARG A 749 -13.35 -23.39 -4.73
N SER A 750 -13.26 -24.21 -5.78
CA SER A 750 -14.00 -23.98 -7.03
C SER A 750 -15.49 -24.23 -6.85
N ALA A 751 -15.86 -25.35 -6.22
CA ALA A 751 -17.24 -25.77 -6.04
C ALA A 751 -18.09 -24.75 -5.27
N VAL A 752 -17.55 -24.09 -4.22
CA VAL A 752 -18.29 -23.05 -3.47
C VAL A 752 -18.53 -21.76 -4.26
N HIS A 753 -17.86 -21.57 -5.41
CA HIS A 753 -18.13 -20.47 -6.34
C HIS A 753 -19.00 -20.88 -7.54
N GLU A 754 -19.14 -22.19 -7.80
CA GLU A 754 -19.98 -22.75 -8.87
C GLU A 754 -21.39 -23.13 -8.39
N LEU A 755 -21.56 -23.41 -7.10
CA LEU A 755 -22.76 -24.00 -6.52
C LEU A 755 -23.34 -23.12 -5.40
N ASP A 756 -24.46 -22.46 -5.71
CA ASP A 756 -25.22 -21.69 -4.74
C ASP A 756 -25.55 -22.52 -3.49
N ASN A 757 -25.44 -21.90 -2.31
CA ASN A 757 -25.74 -22.49 -1.00
C ASN A 757 -24.89 -23.73 -0.59
N LEU A 758 -23.84 -24.10 -1.32
CA LEU A 758 -22.85 -25.06 -0.84
C LEU A 758 -21.98 -24.43 0.25
N ARG A 759 -22.06 -24.97 1.47
CA ARG A 759 -21.25 -24.52 2.61
C ARG A 759 -20.18 -25.56 2.92
N LEU A 760 -18.94 -25.29 2.50
CA LEU A 760 -17.79 -26.15 2.73
C LEU A 760 -16.75 -25.46 3.63
N GLN A 761 -16.27 -26.19 4.64
CA GLN A 761 -15.15 -25.80 5.49
C GLN A 761 -14.14 -26.94 5.56
N PHE A 762 -12.84 -26.61 5.48
CA PHE A 762 -11.75 -27.56 5.61
C PHE A 762 -11.02 -27.41 6.96
N VAL A 763 -10.78 -28.53 7.63
CA VAL A 763 -9.81 -28.64 8.74
C VAL A 763 -8.62 -29.43 8.21
N GLU A 764 -7.43 -28.89 8.34
CA GLU A 764 -6.33 -29.26 7.45
C GLU A 764 -5.02 -29.58 8.17
N ASP A 765 -4.25 -30.44 7.51
CA ASP A 765 -2.86 -30.80 7.82
C ASP A 765 -2.60 -31.29 9.26
N ILE A 766 -3.54 -32.04 9.83
CA ILE A 766 -3.44 -32.56 11.20
C ILE A 766 -2.17 -33.43 11.37
N PRO A 767 -1.23 -33.07 12.27
CA PRO A 767 0.08 -33.72 12.35
C PRO A 767 0.04 -35.24 12.63
N ASP A 768 -0.79 -35.68 13.58
CA ASP A 768 -1.13 -37.10 13.77
C ASP A 768 -2.59 -37.24 14.18
N VAL A 769 -3.28 -38.24 13.62
CA VAL A 769 -4.68 -38.57 13.95
C VAL A 769 -4.81 -38.98 15.42
N LYS A 770 -3.72 -39.44 16.04
CA LYS A 770 -3.67 -39.72 17.49
C LYS A 770 -3.84 -38.49 18.38
N TYR A 771 -3.60 -37.28 17.86
CA TYR A 771 -3.79 -36.01 18.57
C TYR A 771 -5.05 -35.26 18.10
N LEU A 772 -5.85 -35.86 17.23
CA LEU A 772 -7.09 -35.27 16.73
C LEU A 772 -8.18 -35.35 17.80
N ASP A 773 -8.45 -34.23 18.47
CA ASP A 773 -9.51 -34.17 19.47
C ASP A 773 -10.89 -34.21 18.81
N ALA A 774 -11.65 -35.27 19.12
CA ALA A 774 -13.06 -35.41 18.77
C ALA A 774 -13.90 -34.20 19.23
N LYS A 775 -13.58 -33.62 20.39
CA LYS A 775 -14.25 -32.42 20.90
C LYS A 775 -14.03 -31.24 19.96
N TYR A 776 -12.79 -30.99 19.53
CA TYR A 776 -12.45 -29.90 18.60
C TYR A 776 -13.21 -29.99 17.27
N LEU A 777 -13.29 -31.19 16.67
CA LEU A 777 -14.06 -31.39 15.43
C LEU A 777 -15.56 -31.16 15.64
N ALA A 778 -16.12 -31.62 16.77
CA ALA A 778 -17.53 -31.40 17.08
C ALA A 778 -17.84 -29.93 17.33
N GLU A 779 -17.02 -29.24 18.14
CA GLU A 779 -17.15 -27.80 18.39
C GLU A 779 -17.01 -26.99 17.11
N THR A 780 -16.09 -27.35 16.22
CA THR A 780 -15.95 -26.72 14.91
C THR A 780 -17.16 -26.94 14.02
N LEU A 781 -17.68 -28.18 13.93
CA LEU A 781 -18.90 -28.45 13.16
C LEU A 781 -20.12 -27.71 13.72
N ILE A 782 -20.26 -27.63 15.05
CA ILE A 782 -21.35 -26.91 15.72
C ILE A 782 -21.23 -25.40 15.49
N ARG A 783 -20.04 -24.80 15.65
CA ARG A 783 -19.78 -23.39 15.31
C ARG A 783 -20.13 -23.09 13.85
N TYR A 784 -19.74 -23.96 12.92
CA TYR A 784 -20.01 -23.80 11.49
C TYR A 784 -21.49 -23.99 11.14
N HIS A 785 -22.19 -24.91 11.80
CA HIS A 785 -23.62 -25.14 11.63
C HIS A 785 -24.46 -24.01 12.23
N ALA A 786 -24.17 -23.56 13.46
CA ALA A 786 -24.92 -22.51 14.15
C ALA A 786 -25.02 -21.18 13.36
N LYS A 787 -24.04 -20.90 12.50
CA LYS A 787 -24.02 -19.76 11.57
C LYS A 787 -25.04 -19.86 10.41
N THR A 788 -25.87 -20.90 10.31
CA THR A 788 -27.02 -20.90 9.37
C THR A 788 -28.11 -19.89 9.73
N LEU A 789 -28.01 -19.23 10.88
CA LEU A 789 -28.86 -18.11 11.28
C LEU A 789 -28.22 -16.81 10.77
N GLU A 790 -28.86 -16.19 9.77
CA GLU A 790 -28.43 -14.93 9.14
C GLU A 790 -28.53 -13.75 10.13
N ASP A 791 -27.48 -13.53 10.94
CA ASP A 791 -27.35 -12.37 11.84
C ASP A 791 -26.09 -11.57 11.44
N ASP A 792 -26.28 -10.50 10.65
CA ASP A 792 -25.23 -9.60 10.17
C ASP A 792 -24.46 -8.90 11.32
N ASN A 793 -24.97 -8.98 12.54
CA ASN A 793 -24.35 -8.40 13.75
C ASN A 793 -23.29 -9.31 14.39
N LEU A 794 -22.93 -10.43 13.77
CA LEU A 794 -21.96 -11.42 14.28
C LEU A 794 -20.57 -11.28 13.62
N LEU A 795 -19.55 -10.89 14.40
CA LEU A 795 -18.15 -10.78 13.94
C LEU A 795 -17.50 -12.14 13.60
N TYR A 796 -18.19 -13.26 13.83
CA TYR A 796 -17.65 -14.59 13.58
C TYR A 796 -17.52 -14.89 12.08
N VAL A 797 -16.33 -14.62 11.51
CA VAL A 797 -15.98 -15.00 10.14
C VAL A 797 -16.03 -16.52 9.99
N ALA A 798 -16.70 -16.99 8.93
CA ALA A 798 -16.71 -18.41 8.60
C ALA A 798 -15.43 -18.72 7.83
N GLU A 799 -14.42 -19.23 8.53
CA GLU A 799 -13.14 -19.58 7.92
C GLU A 799 -13.33 -20.76 6.95
N PRO A 800 -13.09 -20.62 5.64
CA PRO A 800 -13.30 -21.72 4.69
C PRO A 800 -12.25 -22.83 4.86
N GLU A 801 -11.09 -22.49 5.41
CA GLU A 801 -9.94 -23.36 5.62
C GLU A 801 -9.27 -23.01 6.96
N MET A 802 -8.83 -24.02 7.70
CA MET A 802 -8.14 -23.88 8.97
C MET A 802 -7.11 -25.00 9.12
N ILE A 803 -5.91 -24.72 9.62
CA ILE A 803 -4.92 -25.74 10.01
C ILE A 803 -4.78 -25.77 11.54
N LEU A 804 -4.38 -26.93 12.07
CA LEU A 804 -3.86 -27.04 13.43
C LEU A 804 -2.34 -27.17 13.38
N ASP A 805 -1.62 -26.24 14.00
CA ASP A 805 -0.16 -26.32 14.08
C ASP A 805 0.30 -27.39 15.09
N SER A 806 1.62 -27.62 15.17
CA SER A 806 2.21 -28.60 16.10
C SER A 806 1.96 -28.29 17.58
N ASN A 807 1.53 -27.07 17.92
CA ASN A 807 1.19 -26.63 19.27
C ASN A 807 -0.32 -26.68 19.54
N SER A 808 -1.11 -27.25 18.62
CA SER A 808 -2.58 -27.25 18.63
C SER A 808 -3.21 -25.84 18.48
N THR A 809 -2.48 -24.89 17.90
CA THR A 809 -3.00 -23.57 17.55
C THR A 809 -3.81 -23.66 16.27
N GLU A 810 -5.07 -23.25 16.30
CA GLU A 810 -5.90 -23.07 15.10
C GLU A 810 -5.40 -21.84 14.33
N LEU A 811 -4.94 -22.03 13.09
CA LEU A 811 -4.49 -20.97 12.20
C LEU A 811 -5.38 -20.90 10.96
N VAL A 812 -5.65 -19.69 10.49
CA VAL A 812 -6.49 -19.40 9.31
C VAL A 812 -5.64 -18.78 8.20
N PRO A 813 -5.94 -19.05 6.92
CA PRO A 813 -5.17 -18.54 5.80
C PRO A 813 -5.61 -17.13 5.42
N ARG A 814 -4.66 -16.25 5.15
CA ARG A 814 -4.87 -14.90 4.60
C ARG A 814 -3.88 -14.60 3.49
N LEU A 815 -4.32 -13.88 2.46
CA LEU A 815 -3.43 -13.39 1.40
C LEU A 815 -2.74 -12.10 1.86
N ALA A 816 -1.42 -12.14 2.01
CA ALA A 816 -0.61 -10.99 2.38
C ALA A 816 0.34 -10.61 1.23
N PRO A 817 0.50 -9.31 0.89
CA PRO A 817 1.43 -8.89 -0.15
C PRO A 817 2.88 -9.18 0.25
N ILE A 818 3.67 -9.66 -0.69
CA ILE A 818 5.12 -9.81 -0.52
C ILE A 818 5.76 -8.46 -0.87
N MET A 819 5.73 -7.53 0.09
CA MET A 819 6.17 -6.13 -0.13
C MET A 819 7.51 -6.03 -0.85
N GLU A 820 8.54 -6.74 -0.40
CA GLU A 820 9.88 -6.76 -1.00
C GLU A 820 9.89 -7.19 -2.50
N ALA A 821 8.96 -8.06 -2.92
CA ALA A 821 8.82 -8.48 -4.31
C ALA A 821 7.98 -7.48 -5.13
N ASN A 822 6.95 -6.88 -4.53
CA ASN A 822 6.14 -5.84 -5.16
C ASN A 822 6.93 -4.53 -5.33
N GLU A 823 7.74 -4.14 -4.34
CA GLU A 823 8.67 -3.02 -4.41
C GLU A 823 9.69 -3.23 -5.52
N ARG A 824 10.30 -4.42 -5.65
CA ARG A 824 11.16 -4.74 -6.82
C ARG A 824 10.45 -4.74 -8.17
N TYR A 825 9.14 -4.92 -8.19
CA TYR A 825 8.35 -4.88 -9.42
C TYR A 825 7.95 -3.45 -9.79
N ASN A 826 7.54 -2.66 -8.80
CA ASN A 826 7.22 -1.25 -8.97
C ASN A 826 8.48 -0.37 -9.13
N SER A 827 9.65 -0.86 -8.70
CA SER A 827 10.94 -0.20 -8.96
C SER A 827 11.35 -0.21 -10.43
N LEU A 828 10.61 -0.90 -11.32
CA LEU A 828 10.72 -0.76 -12.77
C LEU A 828 10.01 0.49 -13.30
N GLN A 829 9.07 1.06 -12.53
CA GLN A 829 8.23 2.20 -12.92
C GLN A 829 8.66 3.51 -12.26
N ARG A 830 9.16 3.46 -11.02
CA ARG A 830 9.63 4.62 -10.25
C ARG A 830 10.77 4.25 -9.30
N PRO A 831 11.62 5.19 -8.85
CA PRO A 831 12.57 4.92 -7.78
C PRO A 831 11.85 4.49 -6.48
N ILE A 832 12.36 3.45 -5.81
CA ILE A 832 11.89 2.98 -4.50
C ILE A 832 13.09 2.93 -3.55
N PRO A 833 13.24 3.90 -2.63
CA PRO A 833 14.34 3.94 -1.68
C PRO A 833 14.06 3.03 -0.48
N TYR A 834 15.06 2.23 -0.08
CA TYR A 834 15.05 1.39 1.12
C TYR A 834 16.45 1.30 1.72
N LYS A 835 16.55 0.75 2.93
CA LYS A 835 17.84 0.56 3.62
C LYS A 835 18.50 -0.73 3.14
N VAL A 836 19.68 -0.61 2.55
CA VAL A 836 20.50 -1.74 2.06
C VAL A 836 21.70 -1.95 2.99
N ASP A 837 21.98 -3.21 3.37
CA ASP A 837 23.23 -3.56 4.04
C ASP A 837 24.35 -3.84 3.01
N LEU A 838 25.29 -2.89 2.90
CA LEU A 838 26.45 -2.97 2.00
C LEU A 838 27.48 -4.05 2.40
N SER A 839 27.31 -4.76 3.52
CA SER A 839 28.17 -5.89 3.91
C SER A 839 27.78 -7.19 3.19
N THR A 840 26.49 -7.39 2.97
CA THR A 840 25.86 -8.58 2.39
C THR A 840 25.49 -8.39 0.92
N SER A 841 24.96 -7.21 0.59
CA SER A 841 24.38 -6.85 -0.72
C SER A 841 25.43 -6.45 -1.76
N ILE A 842 25.08 -6.49 -3.04
CA ILE A 842 25.89 -5.94 -4.14
C ILE A 842 25.14 -4.75 -4.72
N VAL A 843 25.79 -3.59 -4.76
CA VAL A 843 25.22 -2.35 -5.30
C VAL A 843 26.09 -1.80 -6.43
N GLU A 844 25.43 -1.17 -7.39
CA GLU A 844 26.01 -0.44 -8.51
C GLU A 844 25.78 1.06 -8.32
N LEU A 845 26.72 1.89 -8.80
CA LEU A 845 26.58 3.34 -8.85
C LEU A 845 26.24 3.75 -10.28
N GLU A 846 24.98 4.09 -10.52
CA GLU A 846 24.50 4.51 -11.84
C GLU A 846 24.49 6.04 -11.95
N GLN A 847 24.68 6.56 -13.17
CA GLN A 847 24.66 7.99 -13.48
C GLN A 847 23.39 8.34 -14.27
N ALA A 848 22.57 9.24 -13.74
CA ALA A 848 21.43 9.86 -14.40
C ALA A 848 21.70 11.34 -14.74
N GLU A 849 20.75 11.98 -15.43
CA GLU A 849 20.78 13.41 -15.75
C GLU A 849 20.93 14.30 -14.50
N GLU A 850 20.35 13.90 -13.36
CA GLU A 850 20.35 14.67 -12.11
C GLU A 850 21.52 14.34 -11.15
N GLY A 851 22.34 13.33 -11.45
CA GLY A 851 23.47 12.93 -10.59
C GLY A 851 23.67 11.41 -10.52
N PHE A 852 24.26 10.94 -9.41
CA PHE A 852 24.52 9.52 -9.18
C PHE A 852 23.56 8.93 -8.15
N TYR A 853 23.13 7.69 -8.36
CA TYR A 853 22.32 6.93 -7.41
C TYR A 853 22.83 5.50 -7.25
N LEU A 854 22.46 4.85 -6.15
CA LEU A 854 22.82 3.46 -5.87
C LEU A 854 21.66 2.54 -6.25
N ARG A 855 21.95 1.49 -7.04
CA ARG A 855 21.01 0.42 -7.38
C ARG A 855 21.49 -0.89 -6.75
N GLU A 856 20.62 -1.63 -6.07
CA GLU A 856 20.95 -3.01 -5.67
C GLU A 856 20.85 -3.94 -6.89
N LEU A 857 21.87 -4.77 -7.10
CA LEU A 857 21.88 -5.74 -8.19
C LEU A 857 21.06 -6.97 -7.83
N THR A 858 20.19 -7.39 -8.75
CA THR A 858 19.40 -8.61 -8.56
C THR A 858 20.26 -9.87 -8.75
N ARG A 859 19.75 -11.02 -8.28
CA ARG A 859 20.37 -12.33 -8.57
C ARG A 859 20.48 -12.61 -10.08
N TYR A 860 19.60 -12.03 -10.89
CA TYR A 860 19.61 -12.19 -12.34
C TYR A 860 20.76 -11.40 -12.97
N ASP A 861 20.92 -10.13 -12.58
CA ASP A 861 22.00 -9.24 -13.01
C ASP A 861 23.36 -9.89 -12.70
N ILE A 862 23.55 -10.32 -11.43
CA ILE A 862 24.74 -11.03 -10.94
C ILE A 862 25.05 -12.29 -11.78
N ASN A 863 24.02 -13.07 -12.15
CA ASN A 863 24.22 -14.32 -12.88
C ASN A 863 24.52 -14.09 -14.38
N ASN A 864 23.98 -13.05 -15.00
CA ASN A 864 24.24 -12.75 -16.41
C ASN A 864 25.55 -11.99 -16.64
N GLU A 865 25.91 -11.09 -15.73
CA GLU A 865 27.05 -10.17 -15.92
C GLU A 865 28.35 -10.68 -15.29
N ILE A 866 28.27 -11.51 -14.24
CA ILE A 866 29.42 -11.85 -13.39
C ILE A 866 29.82 -13.34 -13.48
N ALA A 867 28.99 -14.21 -14.05
CA ALA A 867 29.23 -15.66 -14.10
C ALA A 867 30.20 -16.10 -15.22
N HIS A 868 31.45 -15.64 -15.17
CA HIS A 868 32.56 -16.18 -15.95
C HIS A 868 33.52 -16.98 -15.08
N ALA A 869 33.91 -18.18 -15.53
CA ALA A 869 34.85 -19.03 -14.81
C ALA A 869 36.21 -18.32 -14.66
N GLY A 870 36.58 -17.98 -13.42
CA GLY A 870 37.78 -17.20 -13.09
C GLY A 870 37.54 -15.82 -12.47
N SER A 871 36.29 -15.37 -12.34
CA SER A 871 35.96 -14.10 -11.66
C SER A 871 36.40 -14.07 -10.18
N THR A 872 37.00 -12.97 -9.71
CA THR A 872 37.33 -12.76 -8.29
C THR A 872 36.33 -11.79 -7.64
N LYS A 873 35.81 -12.13 -6.45
CA LYS A 873 34.88 -11.26 -5.71
C LYS A 873 35.63 -10.31 -4.78
N LEU A 874 35.54 -9.01 -5.06
CA LEU A 874 36.14 -7.94 -4.25
C LEU A 874 35.06 -7.24 -3.42
N ARG A 875 35.34 -7.00 -2.14
CA ARG A 875 34.64 -6.00 -1.32
C ARG A 875 35.31 -4.66 -1.56
N THR A 876 34.76 -3.88 -2.48
CA THR A 876 35.23 -2.54 -2.86
C THR A 876 35.23 -1.61 -1.64
N THR A 877 36.33 -0.88 -1.45
CA THR A 877 36.44 0.24 -0.50
C THR A 877 36.46 1.59 -1.23
N ASN A 878 36.97 1.61 -2.46
CA ASN A 878 37.06 2.80 -3.30
C ASN A 878 36.90 2.40 -4.78
N SER A 879 36.26 3.25 -5.57
CA SER A 879 36.16 3.11 -7.03
C SER A 879 36.35 4.47 -7.70
N SER A 880 36.74 4.48 -8.98
CA SER A 880 36.59 5.68 -9.81
C SER A 880 35.10 5.93 -10.09
N SER A 881 34.68 7.20 -10.10
CA SER A 881 33.32 7.60 -10.48
C SER A 881 33.04 7.50 -11.98
N CYS A 882 34.10 7.47 -12.78
CA CYS A 882 34.05 7.31 -14.24
C CYS A 882 34.83 6.07 -14.67
N ALA A 883 34.38 5.42 -15.75
CA ALA A 883 35.14 4.36 -16.38
C ALA A 883 36.34 4.95 -17.16
N ILE A 884 37.48 4.26 -17.09
CA ILE A 884 38.72 4.65 -17.77
C ILE A 884 38.83 3.82 -19.05
N GLN A 885 39.22 4.44 -20.17
CA GLN A 885 39.46 3.73 -21.41
C GLN A 885 40.71 2.84 -21.28
N THR A 886 40.55 1.55 -21.54
CA THR A 886 41.63 0.55 -21.53
C THR A 886 41.66 -0.22 -22.85
N ILE A 887 42.69 -1.06 -23.04
CA ILE A 887 42.78 -1.99 -24.18
C ILE A 887 41.64 -3.03 -24.22
N ALA A 888 40.93 -3.24 -23.11
CA ALA A 888 39.80 -4.16 -23.00
C ALA A 888 38.43 -3.44 -23.07
N GLY A 889 38.41 -2.13 -23.31
CA GLY A 889 37.21 -1.28 -23.25
C GLY A 889 37.23 -0.32 -22.05
N HIS A 890 36.09 0.29 -21.77
CA HIS A 890 35.94 1.21 -20.64
C HIS A 890 35.70 0.43 -19.34
N LEU A 891 36.57 0.59 -18.35
CA LEU A 891 36.51 -0.15 -17.08
C LEU A 891 36.67 0.81 -15.89
N PHE A 892 35.91 0.58 -14.82
CA PHE A 892 36.08 1.32 -13.57
C PHE A 892 37.32 0.82 -12.82
N LEU A 893 38.12 1.73 -12.28
CA LEU A 893 39.22 1.38 -11.37
C LEU A 893 38.64 1.10 -9.99
N VAL A 894 38.81 -0.12 -9.48
CA VAL A 894 38.30 -0.54 -8.17
C VAL A 894 39.43 -0.96 -7.23
N ILE A 895 39.34 -0.55 -5.97
CA ILE A 895 40.22 -0.97 -4.87
C ILE A 895 39.34 -1.62 -3.81
N GLY A 896 39.74 -2.79 -3.33
CA GLY A 896 38.97 -3.54 -2.35
C GLY A 896 39.75 -4.71 -1.75
N LYS A 897 39.10 -5.41 -0.82
CA LYS A 897 39.63 -6.64 -0.23
C LYS A 897 39.01 -7.85 -0.93
N ASN A 898 39.77 -8.92 -1.14
CA ASN A 898 39.20 -10.18 -1.60
C ASN A 898 38.13 -10.65 -0.58
N LYS A 899 37.00 -11.19 -1.05
CA LYS A 899 35.92 -11.71 -0.18
C LYS A 899 36.13 -13.19 0.20
N HIS A 900 37.24 -13.79 -0.24
CA HIS A 900 37.76 -15.11 0.15
C HIS A 900 38.77 -14.99 1.30
#